data_AF-A0A1X6PAW9-F1
#
_entry.id   AF-A0A1X6PAW9-F1
#
_cell.length_a   1.000
_cell.length_b   1.000
_cell.length_c   1.000
_cell.angle_alpha   90.00
_cell.angle_beta   90.00
_cell.angle_gamma   90.00
#
_symmetry.space_group_name_H-M   'P 1'
#
loop_
_entity.id
_entity.type
_entity.pdbx_description
1 polymer ?
#
loop_
_entity_poly.entity_id
_entity_poly.type
_entity_poly.pdbx_seq_one_letter_code
_entity_poly.pdbx_strand_id
1 'polypeptide(L)'
;GGKGDDGGDPPPRGVRPISRRTAVAAVNGVLGVATLGLLVRLREQARLLSPAAVLTALGAPKAPSRNGVAAAEAATAAAPTAAATAGGLPPPTPSSLEYIRKADARADARVADFPRGAEWINAPPLRWGGALKNKVVLLDFWTYCCINCYHVLPGLAALEEAAGPAAGFAVVGVHSAKFDAEKDGANVRAAVARYGVAHPVVNDGGMVLWGATGVTGWPTRVLVGPRGNLLALWSGEGNDADVRDVVSAALTFYAPVLNKTPLPAAPPSAAGAGRTGSAGATLAGLRYPGKVTVSPDGGTLYVADTGHNRVLAVDAATGEARRVWGSPGGDAGFDDGGGGGGGGGGGGGARCAFAGPQGLAVDAATNSLYVADTDNHAVRRVDLASGAVTTVGGNGTQGYDYGAGKAGAAQRLSSPWDLAIAELPAAAGGRALVVAMAGTHQLWALPLGAADAPTAPAGLAATRWTVFSGTGREAQRDARTAASTCWAQPSGLAVAPPAADSGGGGGGGGGGGPPSLLVADSESSSVRAVALGGACPSRTLVGGDDLLADNLFAFGDVDGRGGRARLQHPLAVAAATDGSGVAYVADSYNHKVKRLDVGGGGVASWVGGAKPGAADGAGVRAGFWEPGGLALSPDGATLYVADTNNGAIRRVDTASGSVTTLGVGGIGALLA
;
A
#
# COMPACT_ATOMS: atom_id res chain seq x y z
N GLY A 1 -36.97 -0.40 -84.14
CA GLY A 1 -37.71 -1.18 -85.15
C GLY A 1 -36.92 -2.43 -85.46
N GLY A 2 -37.60 -3.57 -85.57
CA GLY A 2 -37.02 -4.87 -85.95
C GLY A 2 -37.05 -5.92 -84.83
N LYS A 3 -37.91 -6.93 -84.99
CA LYS A 3 -38.09 -8.12 -84.14
C LYS A 3 -36.94 -9.12 -84.28
N GLY A 4 -36.76 -9.95 -83.24
CA GLY A 4 -36.13 -11.26 -83.30
C GLY A 4 -36.10 -11.90 -81.90
N ASP A 5 -36.89 -12.96 -81.70
CA ASP A 5 -36.88 -13.84 -80.52
C ASP A 5 -35.53 -14.57 -80.37
N ASP A 6 -35.09 -14.81 -79.14
CA ASP A 6 -34.97 -16.17 -78.57
C ASP A 6 -34.42 -16.14 -77.14
N GLY A 7 -34.88 -17.10 -76.33
CA GLY A 7 -34.81 -17.12 -74.88
C GLY A 7 -33.42 -17.31 -74.25
N GLY A 8 -33.33 -16.81 -73.02
CA GLY A 8 -32.23 -17.04 -72.07
C GLY A 8 -32.56 -16.34 -70.75
N ASP A 9 -32.49 -17.08 -69.64
CA ASP A 9 -32.75 -16.62 -68.28
C ASP A 9 -32.02 -15.32 -67.89
N PRO A 10 -32.63 -14.45 -67.05
CA PRO A 10 -32.05 -13.16 -66.69
C PRO A 10 -30.82 -13.31 -65.78
N PRO A 11 -29.73 -12.54 -66.01
CA PRO A 11 -28.56 -12.56 -65.15
C PRO A 11 -28.86 -11.97 -63.76
N PRO A 12 -28.10 -12.36 -62.72
CA PRO A 12 -28.32 -11.91 -61.35
C PRO A 12 -28.20 -10.38 -61.24
N ARG A 13 -29.15 -9.79 -60.51
CA ARG A 13 -29.27 -8.35 -60.25
C ARG A 13 -27.93 -7.74 -59.82
N GLY A 14 -27.51 -6.76 -60.59
CA GLY A 14 -26.23 -6.08 -60.47
C GLY A 14 -25.97 -5.42 -59.11
N VAL A 15 -24.70 -5.54 -58.71
CA VAL A 15 -24.02 -4.72 -57.71
C VAL A 15 -24.27 -3.24 -58.05
N ARG A 16 -24.94 -2.51 -57.16
CA ARG A 16 -25.04 -1.05 -57.30
C ARG A 16 -23.62 -0.45 -57.19
N PRO A 17 -23.18 0.41 -58.11
CA PRO A 17 -21.89 1.06 -57.99
C PRO A 17 -21.86 1.91 -56.72
N ILE A 18 -20.99 1.56 -55.79
CA ILE A 18 -20.74 2.34 -54.57
C ILE A 18 -20.22 3.70 -55.04
N SER A 19 -20.88 4.79 -54.63
CA SER A 19 -20.44 6.14 -54.99
C SER A 19 -18.99 6.35 -54.52
N ARG A 20 -18.17 7.11 -55.27
CA ARG A 20 -16.79 7.42 -54.87
C ARG A 20 -16.70 7.93 -53.42
N ARG A 21 -17.69 8.71 -52.96
CA ARG A 21 -17.77 9.18 -51.57
C ARG A 21 -17.99 8.05 -50.57
N THR A 22 -18.87 7.10 -50.87
CA THR A 22 -19.14 5.95 -50.00
C THR A 22 -17.97 4.97 -49.98
N ALA A 23 -17.27 4.79 -51.11
CA ALA A 23 -16.05 3.98 -51.18
C ALA A 23 -14.90 4.60 -50.37
N VAL A 24 -14.70 5.92 -50.47
CA VAL A 24 -13.70 6.65 -49.67
C VAL A 24 -14.05 6.64 -48.18
N ALA A 25 -15.33 6.77 -47.81
CA ALA A 25 -15.75 6.67 -46.41
C ALA A 25 -15.56 5.26 -45.83
N ALA A 26 -15.82 4.21 -46.62
CA ALA A 26 -15.58 2.83 -46.21
C ALA A 26 -14.07 2.53 -46.09
N VAL A 27 -13.25 3.00 -47.03
CA VAL A 27 -11.78 2.86 -46.97
C VAL A 27 -11.21 3.65 -45.80
N ASN A 28 -11.69 4.87 -45.53
CA ASN A 28 -11.25 5.67 -44.37
C ASN A 28 -11.77 5.09 -43.04
N GLY A 29 -12.94 4.46 -43.02
CA GLY A 29 -13.45 3.74 -41.85
C GLY A 29 -12.67 2.47 -41.56
N VAL A 30 -12.32 1.70 -42.59
CA VAL A 30 -11.48 0.50 -42.48
C VAL A 30 -10.04 0.87 -42.13
N LEU A 31 -9.45 1.92 -42.74
CA LEU A 31 -8.17 2.47 -42.31
C LEU A 31 -8.25 3.01 -40.89
N GLY A 32 -9.33 3.70 -40.50
CA GLY A 32 -9.52 4.23 -39.15
C GLY A 32 -9.57 3.12 -38.09
N VAL A 33 -10.31 2.05 -38.35
CA VAL A 33 -10.42 0.88 -37.47
C VAL A 33 -9.13 0.04 -37.49
N ALA A 34 -8.47 -0.10 -38.64
CA ALA A 34 -7.18 -0.79 -38.73
C ALA A 34 -6.05 0.01 -38.09
N THR A 35 -6.07 1.34 -38.19
CA THR A 35 -5.10 2.25 -37.55
C THR A 35 -5.35 2.33 -36.06
N LEU A 36 -6.61 2.38 -35.61
CA LEU A 36 -6.97 2.29 -34.20
C LEU A 36 -6.63 0.90 -33.64
N GLY A 37 -6.90 -0.17 -34.39
CA GLY A 37 -6.53 -1.54 -34.04
C GLY A 37 -5.02 -1.76 -34.00
N LEU A 38 -4.27 -1.12 -34.90
CA LEU A 38 -2.81 -1.12 -34.90
C LEU A 38 -2.26 -0.26 -33.75
N LEU A 39 -2.85 0.90 -33.44
CA LEU A 39 -2.47 1.73 -32.31
C LEU A 39 -2.79 1.06 -30.98
N VAL A 40 -3.93 0.36 -30.88
CA VAL A 40 -4.29 -0.47 -29.72
C VAL A 40 -3.34 -1.65 -29.63
N ARG A 41 -3.03 -2.36 -30.73
CA ARG A 41 -2.05 -3.45 -30.72
C ARG A 41 -0.63 -2.98 -30.46
N LEU A 42 -0.21 -1.79 -30.90
CA LEU A 42 1.08 -1.20 -30.61
C LEU A 42 1.15 -0.68 -29.17
N ARG A 43 0.03 -0.16 -28.63
CA ARG A 43 -0.10 0.23 -27.23
C ARG A 43 -0.15 -0.99 -26.30
N GLU A 44 -0.82 -2.07 -26.72
CA GLU A 44 -0.82 -3.35 -26.01
C GLU A 44 0.53 -4.05 -26.14
N GLN A 45 1.16 -4.04 -27.32
CA GLN A 45 2.53 -4.54 -27.48
C GLN A 45 3.52 -3.70 -26.68
N ALA A 46 3.38 -2.38 -26.59
CA ALA A 46 4.19 -1.53 -25.71
C ALA A 46 3.95 -1.82 -24.22
N ARG A 47 2.73 -2.24 -23.84
CA ARG A 47 2.42 -2.76 -22.49
C ARG A 47 2.97 -4.16 -22.24
N LEU A 48 3.14 -4.99 -23.28
CA LEU A 48 3.64 -6.36 -23.23
C LEU A 48 5.16 -6.47 -23.45
N LEU A 49 5.81 -5.39 -23.92
CA LEU A 49 7.26 -5.31 -23.99
C LEU A 49 7.76 -5.16 -22.56
N SER A 50 8.51 -6.16 -22.10
CA SER A 50 9.26 -6.04 -20.86
C SER A 50 10.16 -4.79 -20.93
N PRO A 51 10.48 -4.14 -19.80
CA PRO A 51 11.43 -3.02 -19.79
C PRO A 51 12.74 -3.35 -20.50
N ALA A 52 13.18 -4.61 -20.44
CA ALA A 52 14.33 -5.12 -21.18
C ALA A 52 14.15 -5.07 -22.71
N ALA A 53 12.95 -5.32 -23.24
CA ALA A 53 12.64 -5.24 -24.65
C ALA A 53 12.55 -3.79 -25.16
N VAL A 54 12.03 -2.87 -24.33
CA VAL A 54 12.05 -1.42 -24.60
C VAL A 54 13.49 -0.89 -24.61
N LEU A 55 14.30 -1.26 -23.61
CA LEU A 55 15.73 -0.93 -23.55
C LEU A 55 16.51 -1.49 -24.74
N THR A 56 16.21 -2.73 -25.16
CA THR A 56 16.83 -3.35 -26.35
C THR A 56 16.45 -2.61 -27.63
N ALA A 57 15.18 -2.19 -27.78
CA ALA A 57 14.71 -1.41 -28.91
C ALA A 57 15.32 0.01 -28.96
N LEU A 58 15.68 0.57 -27.81
CA LEU A 58 16.38 1.85 -27.65
C LEU A 58 17.92 1.72 -27.67
N GLY A 59 18.47 0.52 -27.93
CA GLY A 59 19.91 0.28 -28.05
C GLY A 59 20.68 0.17 -26.72
N ALA A 60 20.00 0.15 -25.58
CA ALA A 60 20.61 0.02 -24.26
C ALA A 60 21.10 -1.43 -24.01
N PRO A 61 22.31 -1.63 -23.44
CA PRO A 61 22.81 -2.95 -23.09
C PRO A 61 21.96 -3.60 -21.99
N LYS A 62 21.79 -4.93 -22.06
CA LYS A 62 21.14 -5.73 -21.03
C LYS A 62 21.90 -5.56 -19.70
N ALA A 63 21.20 -5.15 -18.64
CA ALA A 63 21.77 -5.14 -17.29
C ALA A 63 22.29 -6.55 -16.94
N PRO A 64 23.39 -6.67 -16.16
CA PRO A 64 23.96 -7.97 -15.81
C PRO A 64 22.91 -8.90 -15.17
N SER A 65 22.92 -10.18 -15.56
CA SER A 65 21.89 -11.15 -15.15
C SER A 65 22.11 -11.71 -13.74
N ARG A 66 21.00 -11.99 -13.04
CA ARG A 66 20.81 -12.56 -11.68
C ARG A 66 21.43 -13.94 -11.40
N ASN A 67 22.67 -14.23 -11.81
CA ASN A 67 23.34 -15.46 -11.35
C ASN A 67 23.92 -15.34 -9.92
N GLY A 68 23.70 -14.22 -9.23
CA GLY A 68 24.19 -13.97 -7.86
C GLY A 68 23.19 -14.24 -6.73
N VAL A 69 21.89 -14.43 -6.99
CA VAL A 69 20.89 -14.54 -5.91
C VAL A 69 21.00 -15.90 -5.19
N ALA A 70 21.18 -17.01 -5.92
CA ALA A 70 21.36 -18.33 -5.30
C ALA A 70 22.70 -18.47 -4.54
N ALA A 71 23.74 -17.74 -4.95
CA ALA A 71 25.04 -17.74 -4.27
C ALA A 71 25.04 -16.82 -3.02
N ALA A 72 24.28 -15.73 -3.05
CA ALA A 72 24.06 -14.88 -1.89
C ALA A 72 23.19 -15.56 -0.83
N GLU A 73 22.15 -16.30 -1.23
CA GLU A 73 21.31 -17.10 -0.33
C GLU A 73 22.09 -18.22 0.39
N ALA A 74 23.08 -18.82 -0.28
CA ALA A 74 23.98 -19.80 0.34
C ALA A 74 25.04 -19.16 1.27
N ALA A 75 25.34 -17.87 1.08
CA ALA A 75 26.29 -17.14 1.93
C ALA A 75 25.64 -16.48 3.17
N THR A 76 24.31 -16.36 3.21
CA THR A 76 23.54 -15.75 4.32
C THR A 76 23.05 -16.77 5.37
N ALA A 77 23.83 -17.80 5.68
CA ALA A 77 23.67 -18.58 6.90
C ALA A 77 24.22 -17.86 8.15
N ALA A 78 24.85 -16.69 7.97
CA ALA A 78 25.13 -15.74 9.03
C ALA A 78 24.05 -14.65 9.01
N ALA A 79 23.49 -14.35 10.19
CA ALA A 79 22.53 -13.27 10.40
C ALA A 79 22.98 -11.98 9.69
N PRO A 80 22.07 -11.23 9.03
CA PRO A 80 22.40 -9.89 8.61
C PRO A 80 22.64 -9.07 9.89
N THR A 81 23.91 -8.82 10.20
CA THR A 81 24.24 -7.79 11.17
C THR A 81 23.73 -6.47 10.62
N ALA A 82 23.22 -5.62 11.51
CA ALA A 82 22.80 -4.25 11.26
C ALA A 82 23.96 -3.31 10.81
N ALA A 83 24.90 -3.81 9.99
CA ALA A 83 26.15 -3.16 9.62
C ALA A 83 26.22 -2.76 8.13
N ALA A 84 25.18 -3.00 7.33
CA ALA A 84 25.16 -2.56 5.93
C ALA A 84 24.74 -1.09 5.72
N THR A 85 24.34 -0.39 6.79
CA THR A 85 23.77 0.97 6.74
C THR A 85 24.73 2.08 7.19
N ALA A 86 26.04 1.80 7.36
CA ALA A 86 27.05 2.81 7.71
C ALA A 86 28.21 2.92 6.70
N GLY A 87 27.99 2.49 5.45
CA GLY A 87 29.00 2.46 4.40
C GLY A 87 28.65 3.37 3.22
N GLY A 88 29.63 4.13 2.73
CA GLY A 88 29.54 4.85 1.46
C GLY A 88 29.21 3.92 0.29
N LEU A 89 29.12 4.47 -0.91
CA LEU A 89 28.90 3.66 -2.11
C LEU A 89 29.98 2.57 -2.26
N PRO A 90 29.62 1.34 -2.69
CA PRO A 90 30.62 0.33 -3.00
C PRO A 90 31.54 0.83 -4.12
N PRO A 91 32.82 0.42 -4.17
CA PRO A 91 33.66 0.71 -5.32
C PRO A 91 33.03 0.08 -6.57
N PRO A 92 33.04 0.79 -7.72
CA PRO A 92 32.37 0.29 -8.91
C PRO A 92 33.09 -0.94 -9.47
N THR A 93 32.33 -1.93 -9.89
CA THR A 93 32.88 -3.11 -10.56
C THR A 93 33.42 -2.76 -11.96
N PRO A 94 34.42 -3.49 -12.49
CA PRO A 94 34.85 -3.31 -13.88
C PRO A 94 33.70 -3.45 -14.90
N SER A 95 32.73 -4.33 -14.59
CA SER A 95 31.55 -4.56 -15.40
C SER A 95 30.58 -3.37 -15.38
N SER A 96 30.35 -2.75 -14.22
CA SER A 96 29.48 -1.57 -14.13
C SER A 96 30.12 -0.34 -14.77
N LEU A 97 31.44 -0.15 -14.68
CA LEU A 97 32.17 0.89 -15.42
C LEU A 97 32.07 0.70 -16.94
N GLU A 98 32.28 -0.52 -17.42
CA GLU A 98 32.15 -0.84 -18.85
C GLU A 98 30.70 -0.67 -19.33
N TYR A 99 29.71 -0.99 -18.50
CA TYR A 99 28.31 -0.72 -18.77
C TYR A 99 28.06 0.78 -18.98
N ILE A 100 28.50 1.64 -18.05
CA ILE A 100 28.33 3.09 -18.16
C ILE A 100 29.01 3.64 -19.41
N ARG A 101 30.22 3.17 -19.73
CA ARG A 101 30.93 3.56 -20.96
C ARG A 101 30.11 3.24 -22.21
N LYS A 102 29.52 2.05 -22.29
CA LYS A 102 28.65 1.64 -23.42
C LYS A 102 27.34 2.44 -23.46
N ALA A 103 26.73 2.69 -22.30
CA ALA A 103 25.49 3.44 -22.21
C ALA A 103 25.70 4.90 -22.66
N ASP A 104 26.78 5.56 -22.21
CA ASP A 104 27.09 6.94 -22.61
C ASP A 104 27.44 7.05 -24.10
N ALA A 105 28.15 6.07 -24.66
CA ALA A 105 28.50 6.05 -26.08
C ALA A 105 27.29 5.90 -27.02
N ARG A 106 26.16 5.35 -26.52
CA ARG A 106 24.91 5.12 -27.27
C ARG A 106 23.81 6.11 -26.92
N ALA A 107 24.11 7.10 -26.09
CA ALA A 107 23.14 8.01 -25.52
C ALA A 107 22.65 9.08 -26.52
N ASP A 108 21.91 8.66 -27.53
CA ASP A 108 21.16 9.55 -28.42
C ASP A 108 19.82 9.96 -27.79
N ALA A 109 19.26 9.09 -26.93
CA ALA A 109 18.02 9.32 -26.20
C ALA A 109 18.23 10.20 -24.96
N ARG A 110 17.53 11.32 -24.91
CA ARG A 110 17.46 12.20 -23.74
C ARG A 110 16.14 11.99 -23.03
N VAL A 111 16.19 11.95 -21.70
CA VAL A 111 14.98 11.98 -20.89
C VAL A 111 14.32 13.34 -21.07
N ALA A 112 13.00 13.34 -21.29
CA ALA A 112 12.23 14.57 -21.43
C ALA A 112 12.38 15.45 -20.18
N ASP A 113 12.27 16.77 -20.35
CA ASP A 113 12.24 17.69 -19.21
C ASP A 113 10.90 17.55 -18.46
N PHE A 114 10.88 17.91 -17.18
CA PHE A 114 9.70 17.79 -16.33
C PHE A 114 8.53 18.62 -16.89
N PRO A 115 7.25 18.24 -16.66
CA PRO A 115 6.13 19.03 -17.18
C PRO A 115 6.18 20.49 -16.71
N ARG A 116 5.87 21.44 -17.60
CA ARG A 116 5.79 22.86 -17.23
C ARG A 116 4.58 23.09 -16.34
N GLY A 117 4.75 23.84 -15.26
CA GLY A 117 3.68 24.11 -14.29
C GLY A 117 3.37 22.95 -13.34
N ALA A 118 4.11 21.84 -13.40
CA ALA A 118 4.00 20.79 -12.41
C ALA A 118 4.28 21.33 -11.00
N GLU A 119 3.54 20.83 -10.03
CA GLU A 119 3.77 21.12 -8.62
C GLU A 119 4.99 20.36 -8.12
N TRP A 120 5.78 21.01 -7.27
CA TRP A 120 6.97 20.46 -6.65
C TRP A 120 6.88 20.51 -5.13
N ILE A 121 7.38 19.46 -4.51
CA ILE A 121 7.49 19.27 -3.07
C ILE A 121 8.98 19.09 -2.75
N ASN A 122 9.44 19.65 -1.65
CA ASN A 122 10.85 19.66 -1.22
C ASN A 122 11.85 20.35 -2.19
N ALA A 123 11.38 20.99 -3.27
CA ALA A 123 12.20 21.78 -4.17
C ALA A 123 11.36 22.80 -4.96
N PRO A 124 11.97 23.86 -5.53
CA PRO A 124 11.36 24.58 -6.63
C PRO A 124 11.42 23.74 -7.94
N PRO A 125 10.76 24.16 -9.02
CA PRO A 125 10.80 23.42 -10.28
C PRO A 125 12.22 23.18 -10.80
N LEU A 126 12.59 21.91 -10.95
CA LEU A 126 13.89 21.49 -11.47
C LEU A 126 13.86 21.30 -13.00
N ARG A 127 15.03 21.41 -13.64
CA ARG A 127 15.23 21.34 -15.10
C ARG A 127 16.58 20.73 -15.44
N TRP A 128 16.65 19.95 -16.52
CA TRP A 128 17.92 19.40 -17.03
C TRP A 128 18.92 20.49 -17.43
N GLY A 129 18.42 21.57 -18.05
CA GLY A 129 19.23 22.74 -18.41
C GLY A 129 19.58 23.66 -17.24
N GLY A 130 19.02 23.42 -16.06
CA GLY A 130 19.16 24.26 -14.86
C GLY A 130 19.88 23.55 -13.73
N ALA A 131 19.23 23.43 -12.57
CA ALA A 131 19.82 22.87 -11.35
C ALA A 131 20.30 21.41 -11.47
N LEU A 132 19.77 20.64 -12.44
CA LEU A 132 20.20 19.26 -12.70
C LEU A 132 21.34 19.15 -13.72
N LYS A 133 21.75 20.27 -14.32
CA LYS A 133 22.84 20.28 -15.30
C LYS A 133 24.10 19.72 -14.66
N ASN A 134 24.72 18.79 -15.37
CA ASN A 134 25.95 18.12 -14.96
C ASN A 134 25.82 17.27 -13.68
N LYS A 135 24.65 16.74 -13.36
CA LYS A 135 24.46 15.79 -12.24
C LYS A 135 24.17 14.39 -12.75
N VAL A 136 24.50 13.38 -11.94
CA VAL A 136 23.88 12.06 -12.07
C VAL A 136 22.57 12.11 -11.29
N VAL A 137 21.46 11.77 -11.93
CA VAL A 137 20.13 11.86 -11.32
C VAL A 137 19.45 10.51 -11.38
N LEU A 138 18.95 10.04 -10.24
CA LEU A 138 18.06 8.88 -10.18
C LEU A 138 16.61 9.39 -10.11
N LEU A 139 15.83 9.16 -11.16
CA LEU A 139 14.39 9.38 -11.10
C LEU A 139 13.73 8.15 -10.49
N ASP A 140 12.89 8.35 -9.49
CA ASP A 140 12.05 7.29 -8.92
C ASP A 140 10.60 7.51 -9.35
N PHE A 141 10.08 6.70 -10.28
CA PHE A 141 8.69 6.74 -10.68
C PHE A 141 7.86 5.92 -9.68
N TRP A 142 7.09 6.61 -8.86
CA TRP A 142 6.42 6.03 -7.70
C TRP A 142 5.00 6.58 -7.52
N THR A 143 4.20 5.91 -6.70
CA THR A 143 2.89 6.37 -6.24
C THR A 143 2.73 5.92 -4.79
N TYR A 144 2.08 6.71 -3.94
CA TYR A 144 2.17 6.48 -2.48
C TYR A 144 1.22 5.39 -1.97
N CYS A 145 0.25 4.96 -2.78
CA CYS A 145 -0.63 3.83 -2.46
C CYS A 145 0.08 2.47 -2.53
N CYS A 146 1.06 2.34 -3.42
CA CYS A 146 1.64 1.06 -3.80
C CYS A 146 2.67 0.59 -2.78
N ILE A 147 2.44 -0.60 -2.21
CA ILE A 147 3.35 -1.19 -1.21
C ILE A 147 4.75 -1.45 -1.78
N ASN A 148 4.86 -1.81 -3.06
CA ASN A 148 6.15 -2.00 -3.72
C ASN A 148 6.95 -0.68 -3.82
N CYS A 149 6.26 0.46 -4.01
CA CYS A 149 6.91 1.77 -3.99
C CYS A 149 7.35 2.12 -2.57
N TYR A 150 6.53 1.81 -1.59
CA TYR A 150 6.86 2.06 -0.19
C TYR A 150 8.15 1.34 0.24
N HIS A 151 8.32 0.08 -0.15
CA HIS A 151 9.49 -0.73 0.20
C HIS A 151 10.83 -0.20 -0.34
N VAL A 152 10.85 0.56 -1.44
CA VAL A 152 12.11 1.08 -1.99
C VAL A 152 12.57 2.38 -1.33
N LEU A 153 11.71 3.08 -0.59
CA LEU A 153 12.03 4.37 0.02
C LEU A 153 13.22 4.31 1.01
N PRO A 154 13.35 3.31 1.91
CA PRO A 154 14.51 3.21 2.78
C PRO A 154 15.82 3.02 1.99
N GLY A 155 15.79 2.20 0.93
CA GLY A 155 16.94 1.99 0.04
C GLY A 155 17.35 3.26 -0.70
N LEU A 156 16.38 4.09 -1.10
CA LEU A 156 16.62 5.40 -1.70
C LEU A 156 17.24 6.37 -0.69
N ALA A 157 16.70 6.47 0.52
CA ALA A 157 17.27 7.34 1.57
C ALA A 157 18.73 6.97 1.90
N ALA A 158 19.03 5.68 2.05
CA ALA A 158 20.39 5.19 2.28
C ALA A 158 21.32 5.43 1.08
N LEU A 159 20.79 5.46 -0.15
CA LEU A 159 21.55 5.81 -1.34
C LEU A 159 21.86 7.31 -1.37
N GLU A 160 20.90 8.16 -1.02
CA GLU A 160 21.08 9.61 -0.95
C GLU A 160 22.12 10.02 0.09
N GLU A 161 22.08 9.39 1.26
CA GLU A 161 23.09 9.60 2.32
C GLU A 161 24.48 9.19 1.83
N ALA A 162 24.60 8.04 1.16
CA ALA A 162 25.87 7.51 0.68
C ALA A 162 26.46 8.27 -0.53
N ALA A 163 25.61 8.85 -1.38
CA ALA A 163 25.98 9.33 -2.70
C ALA A 163 25.69 10.81 -2.96
N GLY A 164 25.08 11.54 -2.01
CA GLY A 164 24.33 12.79 -2.20
C GLY A 164 25.01 13.99 -2.90
N PRO A 165 24.55 15.24 -2.64
CA PRO A 165 24.92 16.40 -3.46
C PRO A 165 26.42 16.64 -3.60
N ALA A 166 27.21 16.32 -2.57
CA ALA A 166 28.66 16.44 -2.56
C ALA A 166 29.37 15.55 -3.61
N ALA A 167 28.75 14.44 -4.03
CA ALA A 167 29.26 13.62 -5.12
C ALA A 167 28.74 14.06 -6.50
N GLY A 168 27.80 15.01 -6.56
CA GLY A 168 27.12 15.41 -7.80
C GLY A 168 25.92 14.51 -8.17
N PHE A 169 25.37 13.79 -7.18
CA PHE A 169 24.19 12.94 -7.31
C PHE A 169 22.92 13.66 -6.82
N ALA A 170 21.76 13.27 -7.33
CA ALA A 170 20.45 13.61 -6.78
C ALA A 170 19.42 12.50 -7.04
N VAL A 171 18.46 12.34 -6.13
CA VAL A 171 17.22 11.61 -6.39
C VAL A 171 16.10 12.61 -6.67
N VAL A 172 15.21 12.28 -7.61
CA VAL A 172 13.96 13.01 -7.82
C VAL A 172 12.81 12.01 -7.89
N GLY A 173 11.88 12.11 -6.94
CA GLY A 173 10.65 11.33 -6.98
C GLY A 173 9.71 11.90 -8.04
N VAL A 174 9.39 11.09 -9.04
CA VAL A 174 8.39 11.39 -10.06
C VAL A 174 7.09 10.71 -9.65
N HIS A 175 6.31 11.41 -8.83
CA HIS A 175 5.04 10.89 -8.33
C HIS A 175 4.04 10.78 -9.49
N SER A 176 3.76 9.55 -9.93
CA SER A 176 2.92 9.20 -11.07
C SER A 176 1.68 8.48 -10.55
N ALA A 177 0.63 9.25 -10.28
CA ALA A 177 -0.57 8.82 -9.54
C ALA A 177 -1.30 7.63 -10.17
N LYS A 178 -1.54 6.54 -9.44
CA LYS A 178 -2.44 5.46 -9.87
C LYS A 178 -3.91 5.90 -9.74
N PHE A 179 -4.30 6.40 -8.58
CA PHE A 179 -5.65 6.80 -8.21
C PHE A 179 -5.91 8.29 -8.41
N ASP A 180 -7.19 8.69 -8.47
CA ASP A 180 -7.55 10.11 -8.66
C ASP A 180 -7.17 10.99 -7.46
N ALA A 181 -7.33 10.50 -6.23
CA ALA A 181 -6.94 11.24 -5.03
C ALA A 181 -5.44 11.56 -4.99
N GLU A 182 -4.60 10.69 -5.55
CA GLU A 182 -3.15 10.87 -5.57
C GLU A 182 -2.71 11.98 -6.54
N LYS A 183 -3.61 12.48 -7.41
CA LYS A 183 -3.33 13.62 -8.30
C LYS A 183 -3.35 14.95 -7.54
N ASP A 184 -4.01 15.02 -6.38
CA ASP A 184 -4.08 16.22 -5.55
C ASP A 184 -2.75 16.44 -4.79
N GLY A 185 -2.12 17.59 -5.01
CA GLY A 185 -0.85 17.93 -4.38
C GLY A 185 -0.87 17.99 -2.85
N ALA A 186 -2.02 18.27 -2.22
CA ALA A 186 -2.14 18.24 -0.76
C ALA A 186 -2.02 16.80 -0.24
N ASN A 187 -2.61 15.83 -0.93
CA ASN A 187 -2.50 14.41 -0.59
C ASN A 187 -1.06 13.91 -0.80
N VAL A 188 -0.43 14.26 -1.92
CA VAL A 188 0.98 13.91 -2.18
C VAL A 188 1.90 14.51 -1.11
N ARG A 189 1.70 15.77 -0.70
CA ARG A 189 2.45 16.37 0.41
C ARG A 189 2.27 15.63 1.73
N ALA A 190 1.04 15.25 2.06
CA ALA A 190 0.76 14.48 3.27
C ALA A 190 1.48 13.12 3.23
N ALA A 191 1.46 12.43 2.09
CA ALA A 191 2.17 11.17 1.90
C ALA A 191 3.70 11.31 1.97
N VAL A 192 4.28 12.32 1.32
CA VAL A 192 5.71 12.66 1.41
C VAL A 192 6.13 12.88 2.86
N ALA A 193 5.34 13.64 3.63
CA ALA A 193 5.61 13.88 5.05
C ALA A 193 5.38 12.64 5.94
N ARG A 194 4.39 11.80 5.60
CA ARG A 194 4.06 10.55 6.30
C ARG A 194 5.19 9.52 6.16
N TYR A 195 5.72 9.37 4.94
CA TYR A 195 6.78 8.40 4.63
C TYR A 195 8.20 8.95 4.82
N GLY A 196 8.34 10.21 5.25
CA GLY A 196 9.65 10.82 5.52
C GLY A 196 10.50 11.03 4.27
N VAL A 197 9.88 11.23 3.10
CA VAL A 197 10.58 11.46 1.84
C VAL A 197 11.21 12.86 1.86
N ALA A 198 12.54 12.92 1.91
CA ALA A 198 13.29 14.17 2.00
C ALA A 198 13.66 14.77 0.63
N HIS A 199 13.77 13.94 -0.40
CA HIS A 199 14.20 14.37 -1.72
C HIS A 199 13.13 15.17 -2.47
N PRO A 200 13.52 15.92 -3.53
CA PRO A 200 12.58 16.59 -4.42
C PRO A 200 11.55 15.62 -5.00
N VAL A 201 10.29 16.01 -4.96
CA VAL A 201 9.19 15.27 -5.60
C VAL A 201 8.45 16.18 -6.56
N VAL A 202 8.24 15.71 -7.78
CA VAL A 202 7.35 16.35 -8.76
C VAL A 202 6.04 15.57 -8.81
N ASN A 203 4.91 16.28 -8.77
CA ASN A 203 3.60 15.67 -8.99
C ASN A 203 3.33 15.55 -10.50
N ASP A 204 3.64 14.38 -11.07
CA ASP A 204 3.31 13.97 -12.44
C ASP A 204 2.00 13.18 -12.45
N GLY A 205 0.95 13.69 -11.81
CA GLY A 205 -0.36 13.01 -11.73
C GLY A 205 -1.05 12.75 -13.09
N GLY A 206 -0.57 13.39 -14.17
CA GLY A 206 -0.98 13.13 -15.54
C GLY A 206 -0.15 12.04 -16.26
N MET A 207 0.86 11.47 -15.60
CA MET A 207 1.79 10.47 -16.13
C MET A 207 2.50 10.92 -17.43
N VAL A 208 2.82 12.21 -17.54
CA VAL A 208 3.43 12.78 -18.75
C VAL A 208 4.87 12.33 -18.88
N LEU A 209 5.66 12.48 -17.81
CA LEU A 209 7.05 12.06 -17.81
C LEU A 209 7.14 10.53 -17.77
N TRP A 210 6.23 9.87 -17.06
CA TRP A 210 6.07 8.41 -17.08
C TRP A 210 5.95 7.87 -18.51
N GLY A 211 5.00 8.40 -19.28
CA GLY A 211 4.75 7.98 -20.66
C GLY A 211 5.92 8.32 -21.60
N ALA A 212 6.49 9.52 -21.46
CA ALA A 212 7.63 9.94 -22.28
C ALA A 212 8.90 9.11 -22.03
N THR A 213 9.05 8.55 -20.82
CA THR A 213 10.21 7.73 -20.43
C THR A 213 10.01 6.24 -20.73
N GLY A 214 8.78 5.83 -21.10
CA GLY A 214 8.46 4.43 -21.40
C GLY A 214 8.32 3.54 -20.16
N VAL A 215 7.94 4.12 -19.02
CA VAL A 215 7.71 3.40 -17.77
C VAL A 215 6.42 2.57 -17.86
N THR A 216 6.41 1.37 -17.29
CA THR A 216 5.27 0.44 -17.36
C THR A 216 4.87 -0.19 -16.03
N GLY A 217 5.60 0.06 -14.93
CA GLY A 217 5.30 -0.52 -13.63
C GLY A 217 5.86 0.29 -12.46
N TRP A 218 5.20 0.19 -11.32
CA TRP A 218 5.59 0.85 -10.08
C TRP A 218 6.35 -0.10 -9.13
N PRO A 219 7.40 0.36 -8.44
CA PRO A 219 8.20 1.53 -8.78
C PRO A 219 9.03 1.28 -10.05
N THR A 220 9.51 2.35 -10.68
CA THR A 220 10.58 2.24 -11.69
C THR A 220 11.65 3.29 -11.44
N ARG A 221 12.90 2.86 -11.33
CA ARG A 221 14.05 3.74 -11.11
C ARG A 221 14.79 3.94 -12.41
N VAL A 222 15.09 5.19 -12.76
CA VAL A 222 15.75 5.58 -14.01
C VAL A 222 17.00 6.39 -13.71
N LEU A 223 18.16 5.88 -14.08
CA LEU A 223 19.42 6.59 -13.93
C LEU A 223 19.70 7.46 -15.15
N VAL A 224 19.94 8.74 -14.91
CA VAL A 224 20.15 9.77 -15.92
C VAL A 224 21.53 10.41 -15.72
N GLY A 225 22.28 10.53 -16.81
CA GLY A 225 23.62 11.11 -16.81
C GLY A 225 23.64 12.65 -16.87
N PRO A 226 24.83 13.25 -16.77
CA PRO A 226 25.06 14.71 -16.71
C PRO A 226 24.43 15.52 -17.84
N ARG A 227 24.17 14.90 -19.00
CA ARG A 227 23.60 15.54 -20.20
C ARG A 227 22.09 15.33 -20.32
N GLY A 228 21.43 14.74 -19.33
CA GLY A 228 20.04 14.27 -19.43
C GLY A 228 19.90 12.98 -20.22
N ASN A 229 20.99 12.25 -20.45
CA ASN A 229 21.00 10.98 -21.18
C ASN A 229 20.56 9.81 -20.31
N LEU A 230 19.71 8.94 -20.85
CA LEU A 230 19.30 7.71 -20.17
C LEU A 230 20.49 6.74 -20.05
N LEU A 231 20.78 6.26 -18.83
CA LEU A 231 21.85 5.31 -18.56
C LEU A 231 21.34 3.92 -18.21
N ALA A 232 20.34 3.82 -17.33
CA ALA A 232 19.78 2.55 -16.86
C ALA A 232 18.32 2.72 -16.41
N LEU A 233 17.58 1.61 -16.39
CA LEU A 233 16.21 1.54 -15.88
C LEU A 233 15.98 0.20 -15.17
N TRP A 234 15.38 0.26 -13.98
CA TRP A 234 14.98 -0.91 -13.18
C TRP A 234 13.51 -0.81 -12.81
N SER A 235 12.72 -1.83 -13.17
CA SER A 235 11.31 -1.92 -12.78
C SER A 235 11.15 -2.86 -11.58
N GLY A 236 10.26 -2.48 -10.66
CA GLY A 236 9.96 -3.20 -9.45
C GLY A 236 10.96 -2.95 -8.31
N GLU A 237 10.71 -3.61 -7.19
CA GLU A 237 11.54 -3.59 -5.97
C GLU A 237 12.69 -4.63 -6.00
N GLY A 238 13.56 -4.62 -4.99
CA GLY A 238 14.61 -5.64 -4.80
C GLY A 238 15.86 -5.51 -5.69
N ASN A 239 16.10 -4.33 -6.27
CA ASN A 239 17.24 -4.05 -7.17
C ASN A 239 18.31 -3.12 -6.55
N ASP A 240 18.30 -2.94 -5.22
CA ASP A 240 19.08 -1.87 -4.57
C ASP A 240 20.59 -2.04 -4.71
N ALA A 241 21.08 -3.28 -4.67
CA ALA A 241 22.50 -3.59 -4.88
C ALA A 241 22.96 -3.18 -6.29
N ASP A 242 22.17 -3.50 -7.31
CA ASP A 242 22.46 -3.14 -8.71
C ASP A 242 22.42 -1.62 -8.90
N VAL A 243 21.41 -0.94 -8.33
CA VAL A 243 21.30 0.52 -8.38
C VAL A 243 22.53 1.17 -7.75
N ARG A 244 22.97 0.70 -6.58
CA ARG A 244 24.16 1.23 -5.88
C ARG A 244 25.45 1.05 -6.69
N ASP A 245 25.71 -0.12 -7.28
CA ASP A 245 26.89 -0.37 -8.11
C ASP A 245 26.89 0.53 -9.37
N VAL A 246 25.76 0.60 -10.08
CA VAL A 246 25.66 1.40 -11.31
C VAL A 246 25.72 2.90 -11.04
N VAL A 247 25.15 3.39 -9.93
CA VAL A 247 25.32 4.79 -9.49
C VAL A 247 26.78 5.08 -9.15
N SER A 248 27.46 4.19 -8.41
CA SER A 248 28.89 4.34 -8.10
C SER A 248 29.75 4.40 -9.35
N ALA A 249 29.46 3.56 -10.35
CA ALA A 249 30.15 3.56 -11.63
C ALA A 249 29.89 4.84 -12.43
N ALA A 250 28.65 5.34 -12.44
CA ALA A 250 28.30 6.58 -13.11
C ALA A 250 29.03 7.78 -12.48
N LEU A 251 29.01 7.89 -11.16
CA LEU A 251 29.71 8.97 -10.44
C LEU A 251 31.22 8.93 -10.68
N THR A 252 31.80 7.72 -10.70
CA THR A 252 33.22 7.52 -11.01
C THR A 252 33.55 7.92 -12.45
N PHE A 253 32.76 7.47 -13.43
CA PHE A 253 32.97 7.74 -14.85
C PHE A 253 32.84 9.23 -15.19
N TYR A 254 31.83 9.91 -14.63
CA TYR A 254 31.55 11.32 -14.91
C TYR A 254 32.26 12.31 -14.00
N ALA A 255 33.06 11.86 -13.02
CA ALA A 255 33.69 12.70 -12.01
C ALA A 255 34.27 14.06 -12.52
N PRO A 256 34.94 14.14 -13.70
CA PRO A 256 35.49 15.40 -14.20
C PRO A 256 34.46 16.47 -14.54
N VAL A 257 33.20 16.12 -14.79
CA VAL A 257 32.16 17.05 -15.26
C VAL A 257 31.09 17.35 -14.21
N LEU A 258 31.07 16.65 -13.07
CA LEU A 258 29.96 16.69 -12.12
C LEU A 258 29.83 18.04 -11.40
N ASN A 259 28.60 18.55 -11.36
CA ASN A 259 28.20 19.70 -10.56
C ASN A 259 27.83 19.24 -9.15
N LYS A 260 28.65 19.62 -8.16
CA LYS A 260 28.49 19.27 -6.75
C LYS A 260 27.69 20.30 -5.93
N THR A 261 27.17 21.35 -6.58
CA THR A 261 26.33 22.36 -5.93
C THR A 261 25.04 21.70 -5.44
N PRO A 262 24.62 21.88 -4.17
CA PRO A 262 23.34 21.39 -3.69
C PRO A 262 22.16 21.86 -4.54
N LEU A 263 21.09 21.07 -4.59
CA LEU A 263 19.85 21.51 -5.22
C LEU A 263 19.26 22.71 -4.46
N PRO A 264 18.55 23.62 -5.15
CA PRO A 264 17.93 24.75 -4.49
C PRO A 264 16.93 24.29 -3.43
N ALA A 265 16.97 24.93 -2.26
CA ALA A 265 16.05 24.64 -1.18
C ALA A 265 14.60 24.91 -1.60
N ALA A 266 13.67 24.10 -1.07
CA ALA A 266 12.25 24.31 -1.27
C ALA A 266 11.83 25.72 -0.81
N PRO A 267 10.91 26.40 -1.52
CA PRO A 267 10.30 27.61 -0.98
C PRO A 267 9.56 27.28 0.34
N PRO A 268 9.48 28.21 1.31
CA PRO A 268 8.82 27.95 2.61
C PRO A 268 7.36 27.48 2.50
N SER A 269 6.67 27.82 1.41
CA SER A 269 5.31 27.37 1.09
C SER A 269 5.21 25.92 0.57
N ALA A 270 6.34 25.30 0.20
CA ALA A 270 6.46 23.90 -0.20
C ALA A 270 7.01 23.00 0.93
N ALA A 271 7.51 23.60 2.01
CA ALA A 271 7.69 22.93 3.30
C ALA A 271 6.31 22.84 3.96
N GLY A 272 5.47 21.92 3.48
CA GLY A 272 4.16 21.67 4.09
C GLY A 272 4.34 21.49 5.59
N ALA A 273 3.59 22.29 6.37
CA ALA A 273 3.46 22.25 7.82
C ALA A 273 4.37 21.22 8.50
N GLY A 274 5.64 21.58 8.69
CA GLY A 274 6.57 20.78 9.45
C GLY A 274 6.04 20.63 10.88
N ARG A 275 5.41 19.50 11.19
CA ARG A 275 5.72 18.84 12.46
C ARG A 275 7.02 18.09 12.21
N THR A 276 8.08 18.86 12.37
CA THR A 276 9.50 18.53 12.21
C THR A 276 9.81 17.17 12.81
N GLY A 277 10.33 16.26 11.98
CA GLY A 277 11.15 15.17 12.46
C GLY A 277 12.48 15.71 12.96
N SER A 278 12.98 15.11 14.05
CA SER A 278 14.22 15.38 14.78
C SER A 278 14.26 16.66 15.64
N ALA A 279 14.38 16.41 16.95
CA ALA A 279 14.76 17.33 18.04
C ALA A 279 13.89 18.59 18.25
N GLY A 280 12.85 18.45 19.09
CA GLY A 280 12.31 19.59 19.85
C GLY A 280 10.82 19.91 19.72
N ALA A 281 10.03 19.12 18.99
CA ALA A 281 8.57 19.31 18.97
C ALA A 281 7.91 18.57 20.15
N THR A 282 7.29 19.31 21.07
CA THR A 282 6.42 18.76 22.13
C THR A 282 5.42 17.76 21.52
N LEU A 283 5.41 16.51 22.01
CA LEU A 283 4.59 15.37 21.55
C LEU A 283 3.08 15.56 21.84
N ALA A 284 2.50 16.68 21.42
CA ALA A 284 1.08 16.99 21.60
C ALA A 284 0.25 16.37 20.47
N GLY A 285 -0.70 15.50 20.81
CA GLY A 285 -1.66 14.86 19.89
C GLY A 285 -1.14 13.64 19.13
N LEU A 286 -1.92 13.18 18.15
CA LEU A 286 -1.60 12.07 17.24
C LEU A 286 -0.91 12.57 15.97
N ARG A 287 -0.20 11.68 15.27
CA ARG A 287 0.43 11.93 13.98
C ARG A 287 0.18 10.74 13.06
N TYR A 288 -0.64 10.95 12.03
CA TYR A 288 -1.02 9.91 11.08
C TYR A 288 -1.51 8.61 11.75
N PRO A 289 -2.51 8.63 12.65
CA PRO A 289 -3.02 7.41 13.25
C PRO A 289 -3.56 6.49 12.14
N GLY A 290 -2.95 5.31 11.99
CA GLY A 290 -3.26 4.40 10.90
C GLY A 290 -4.44 3.48 11.21
N LYS A 291 -4.53 2.98 12.45
CA LYS A 291 -5.58 2.05 12.91
C LYS A 291 -6.06 2.36 14.32
N VAL A 292 -7.27 1.91 14.59
CA VAL A 292 -7.90 1.92 15.91
C VAL A 292 -8.63 0.60 16.11
N THR A 293 -8.64 0.09 17.35
CA THR A 293 -9.51 -1.01 17.79
C THR A 293 -10.06 -0.70 19.17
N VAL A 294 -11.09 -1.43 19.61
CA VAL A 294 -11.77 -1.19 20.90
C VAL A 294 -11.72 -2.46 21.74
N SER A 295 -11.55 -2.32 23.05
CA SER A 295 -11.62 -3.43 23.99
C SER A 295 -13.01 -4.06 23.99
N PRO A 296 -13.15 -5.37 24.31
CA PRO A 296 -14.44 -6.04 24.31
C PRO A 296 -15.50 -5.48 25.28
N ASP A 297 -15.07 -4.76 26.31
CA ASP A 297 -15.95 -4.03 27.23
C ASP A 297 -16.34 -2.62 26.74
N GLY A 298 -15.77 -2.16 25.61
CA GLY A 298 -16.00 -0.84 25.04
C GLY A 298 -15.28 0.32 25.75
N GLY A 299 -14.57 0.05 26.85
CA GLY A 299 -14.03 1.10 27.74
C GLY A 299 -12.65 1.65 27.33
N THR A 300 -11.95 1.00 26.40
CA THR A 300 -10.60 1.37 25.97
C THR A 300 -10.50 1.33 24.45
N LEU A 301 -9.99 2.40 23.85
CA LEU A 301 -9.50 2.41 22.48
C LEU A 301 -8.02 2.10 22.47
N TYR A 302 -7.60 1.20 21.60
CA TYR A 302 -6.21 1.03 21.23
C TYR A 302 -5.97 1.74 19.90
N VAL A 303 -5.02 2.66 19.88
CA VAL A 303 -4.73 3.51 18.72
C VAL A 303 -3.29 3.28 18.28
N ALA A 304 -3.10 2.92 17.01
CA ALA A 304 -1.79 2.90 16.38
C ALA A 304 -1.48 4.32 15.90
N ASP A 305 -0.70 5.04 16.69
CA ASP A 305 -0.23 6.40 16.39
C ASP A 305 1.00 6.31 15.49
N THR A 306 0.76 5.84 14.26
CA THR A 306 1.76 5.34 13.30
C THR A 306 2.90 6.31 13.10
N GLY A 307 2.60 7.60 12.87
CA GLY A 307 3.61 8.61 12.60
C GLY A 307 4.44 9.03 13.82
N HIS A 308 4.07 8.60 15.03
CA HIS A 308 4.91 8.68 16.23
C HIS A 308 5.46 7.33 16.66
N ASN A 309 5.36 6.28 15.83
CA ASN A 309 5.94 4.95 16.08
C ASN A 309 5.55 4.37 17.45
N ARG A 310 4.28 4.52 17.84
CA ARG A 310 3.77 4.11 19.15
C ARG A 310 2.34 3.59 19.09
N VAL A 311 1.94 2.87 20.13
CA VAL A 311 0.57 2.41 20.38
C VAL A 311 0.07 3.01 21.68
N LEU A 312 -1.19 3.44 21.71
CA LEU A 312 -1.83 4.08 22.86
C LEU A 312 -2.99 3.21 23.35
N ALA A 313 -3.18 3.12 24.66
CA ALA A 313 -4.46 2.77 25.26
C ALA A 313 -5.13 4.06 25.74
N VAL A 314 -6.33 4.34 25.26
CA VAL A 314 -7.07 5.59 25.47
C VAL A 314 -8.43 5.28 26.07
N ASP A 315 -8.87 6.05 27.05
CA ASP A 315 -10.24 6.01 27.55
C ASP A 315 -11.23 6.37 26.43
N ALA A 316 -12.14 5.45 26.09
CA ALA A 316 -13.05 5.64 24.96
C ALA A 316 -14.05 6.80 25.18
N ALA A 317 -14.39 7.11 26.42
CA ALA A 317 -15.36 8.14 26.77
C ALA A 317 -14.71 9.53 26.85
N THR A 318 -13.56 9.63 27.52
CA THR A 318 -12.88 10.90 27.82
C THR A 318 -11.81 11.27 26.79
N GLY A 319 -11.22 10.30 26.10
CA GLY A 319 -10.07 10.51 25.21
C GLY A 319 -8.73 10.63 25.94
N GLU A 320 -8.69 10.43 27.26
CA GLU A 320 -7.44 10.47 28.01
C GLU A 320 -6.60 9.21 27.76
N ALA A 321 -5.33 9.40 27.38
CA ALA A 321 -4.38 8.29 27.27
C ALA A 321 -4.11 7.71 28.66
N ARG A 322 -4.19 6.38 28.78
CA ARG A 322 -3.92 5.62 30.00
C ARG A 322 -2.58 4.88 29.96
N ARG A 323 -2.10 4.54 28.77
CA ARG A 323 -0.81 3.86 28.57
C ARG A 323 -0.25 4.17 27.18
N VAL A 324 1.07 4.22 27.09
CA VAL A 324 1.83 4.37 25.85
C VAL A 324 2.84 3.24 25.74
N TRP A 325 2.91 2.62 24.57
CA TRP A 325 3.96 1.68 24.19
C TRP A 325 4.70 2.24 22.98
N GLY A 326 6.02 2.36 23.08
CA GLY A 326 6.86 2.92 22.03
C GLY A 326 8.01 3.73 22.62
N SER A 327 8.89 4.21 21.75
CA SER A 327 10.03 5.01 22.17
C SER A 327 9.55 6.38 22.69
N PRO A 328 10.14 6.93 23.76
CA PRO A 328 9.72 8.24 24.29
C PRO A 328 9.84 9.38 23.27
N GLY A 329 10.82 9.30 22.36
CA GLY A 329 11.04 10.27 21.29
C GLY A 329 10.11 10.11 20.09
N GLY A 330 9.38 8.99 19.99
CA GLY A 330 8.63 8.61 18.79
C GLY A 330 9.51 8.18 17.62
N ASP A 331 10.77 7.86 17.90
CA ASP A 331 11.72 7.32 16.93
C ASP A 331 11.33 5.89 16.53
N ALA A 332 11.47 5.59 15.24
CA ALA A 332 11.28 4.24 14.72
C ALA A 332 12.37 3.30 15.25
N GLY A 333 12.01 2.05 15.54
CA GLY A 333 12.98 1.02 15.92
C GLY A 333 12.33 -0.34 16.10
N PHE A 334 13.15 -1.36 16.28
CA PHE A 334 12.72 -2.75 16.46
C PHE A 334 13.30 -3.32 17.76
N ASP A 335 12.64 -3.03 18.88
CA ASP A 335 13.05 -3.50 20.20
C ASP A 335 11.83 -3.90 21.04
N ASP A 336 11.88 -5.10 21.63
CA ASP A 336 10.87 -5.62 22.56
C ASP A 336 10.99 -4.98 23.96
N GLY A 337 12.11 -4.32 24.24
CA GLY A 337 12.24 -3.49 25.44
C GLY A 337 12.79 -4.19 26.67
N GLY A 338 13.58 -5.26 26.46
CA GLY A 338 14.32 -6.04 27.46
C GLY A 338 13.71 -6.06 28.87
N GLY A 339 12.95 -7.10 29.22
CA GLY A 339 12.23 -7.26 30.48
C GLY A 339 12.95 -6.75 31.74
N GLY A 340 12.77 -5.47 32.04
CA GLY A 340 13.26 -4.80 33.24
C GLY A 340 12.09 -4.53 34.15
N GLY A 341 11.96 -5.36 35.19
CA GLY A 341 10.95 -5.18 36.22
C GLY A 341 10.99 -3.79 36.85
N GLY A 342 9.82 -3.14 36.87
CA GLY A 342 9.50 -2.06 37.77
C GLY A 342 8.17 -2.38 38.44
N GLY A 343 8.19 -3.32 39.39
CA GLY A 343 7.10 -3.45 40.35
C GLY A 343 6.99 -2.15 41.14
N GLY A 344 5.93 -1.38 40.89
CA GLY A 344 5.69 -0.13 41.61
C GLY A 344 4.67 0.78 40.95
N GLY A 345 3.38 0.43 41.01
CA GLY A 345 2.26 1.36 41.17
C GLY A 345 2.10 2.63 40.30
N GLY A 346 2.79 2.78 39.17
CA GLY A 346 2.71 3.96 38.31
C GLY A 346 2.69 3.58 36.82
N GLY A 347 1.79 4.20 36.05
CA GLY A 347 1.36 3.78 34.71
C GLY A 347 2.35 3.98 33.54
N GLY A 348 3.64 3.73 33.72
CA GLY A 348 4.62 3.72 32.63
C GLY A 348 4.68 2.36 31.93
N GLY A 349 4.40 2.30 30.63
CA GLY A 349 4.52 1.06 29.84
C GLY A 349 5.97 0.57 29.70
N ALA A 350 6.17 -0.70 29.33
CA ALA A 350 7.50 -1.20 28.99
C ALA A 350 8.07 -0.39 27.81
N ARG A 351 9.32 0.08 27.93
CA ARG A 351 9.99 0.83 26.86
C ARG A 351 10.30 -0.12 25.72
N CYS A 352 9.50 -0.11 24.67
CA CYS A 352 9.75 -0.83 23.41
C CYS A 352 9.93 0.17 22.25
N ALA A 353 10.27 -0.33 21.07
CA ALA A 353 10.27 0.47 19.85
C ALA A 353 9.44 -0.23 18.77
N PHE A 354 8.63 0.56 18.06
CA PHE A 354 7.89 0.16 16.86
C PHE A 354 8.41 0.97 15.66
N ALA A 355 8.02 0.59 14.45
CA ALA A 355 8.23 1.36 13.23
C ALA A 355 6.95 1.26 12.38
N GLY A 356 6.26 2.39 12.23
CA GLY A 356 5.02 2.49 11.47
C GLY A 356 3.95 1.46 11.85
N PRO A 357 3.57 1.30 13.14
CA PRO A 357 2.56 0.33 13.52
C PRO A 357 1.19 0.64 12.88
N GLN A 358 0.50 -0.40 12.43
CA GLN A 358 -0.84 -0.35 11.82
C GLN A 358 -1.82 -1.22 12.63
N GLY A 359 -2.25 -2.36 12.07
CA GLY A 359 -3.27 -3.26 12.59
C GLY A 359 -3.18 -3.58 14.07
N LEU A 360 -4.34 -3.65 14.73
CA LEU A 360 -4.46 -3.95 16.14
C LEU A 360 -5.55 -5.00 16.37
N ALA A 361 -5.25 -6.06 17.12
CA ALA A 361 -6.24 -7.07 17.51
C ALA A 361 -6.15 -7.41 19.00
N VAL A 362 -7.28 -7.29 19.71
CA VAL A 362 -7.38 -7.60 21.14
C VAL A 362 -7.78 -9.06 21.32
N ASP A 363 -6.95 -9.81 22.04
CA ASP A 363 -7.27 -11.15 22.52
C ASP A 363 -7.67 -11.12 24.00
N ALA A 364 -8.97 -11.11 24.28
CA ALA A 364 -9.46 -11.19 25.66
C ALA A 364 -9.17 -12.53 26.35
N ALA A 365 -8.98 -13.63 25.61
CA ALA A 365 -8.72 -14.94 26.20
C ALA A 365 -7.35 -14.98 26.87
N THR A 366 -6.38 -14.22 26.32
CA THR A 366 -5.01 -14.15 26.83
C THR A 366 -4.64 -12.79 27.40
N ASN A 367 -5.58 -11.83 27.41
CA ASN A 367 -5.35 -10.43 27.77
C ASN A 367 -4.18 -9.80 26.98
N SER A 368 -4.13 -10.09 25.67
CA SER A 368 -3.08 -9.62 24.77
C SER A 368 -3.61 -8.60 23.76
N LEU A 369 -2.76 -7.66 23.37
CA LEU A 369 -2.96 -6.84 22.18
C LEU A 369 -1.90 -7.20 21.15
N TYR A 370 -2.31 -7.67 19.98
CA TYR A 370 -1.43 -7.88 18.85
C TYR A 370 -1.33 -6.63 17.99
N VAL A 371 -0.13 -6.35 17.50
CA VAL A 371 0.21 -5.15 16.72
C VAL A 371 0.91 -5.59 15.44
N ALA A 372 0.40 -5.15 14.29
CA ALA A 372 1.11 -5.24 13.03
C ALA A 372 2.10 -4.08 12.97
N ASP A 373 3.38 -4.39 13.16
CA ASP A 373 4.48 -3.43 13.19
C ASP A 373 5.08 -3.37 11.79
N THR A 374 4.40 -2.62 10.93
CA THR A 374 4.44 -2.77 9.48
C THR A 374 5.82 -2.53 8.89
N ASP A 375 6.52 -1.47 9.31
CA ASP A 375 7.83 -1.12 8.75
C ASP A 375 8.95 -1.99 9.31
N ASN A 376 8.74 -2.58 10.49
CA ASN A 376 9.61 -3.63 11.01
C ASN A 376 9.31 -5.00 10.38
N HIS A 377 8.27 -5.09 9.54
CA HIS A 377 7.77 -6.33 8.96
C HIS A 377 7.62 -7.43 10.02
N ALA A 378 6.97 -7.07 11.12
CA ALA A 378 6.84 -7.90 12.30
C ALA A 378 5.42 -7.87 12.87
N VAL A 379 5.07 -8.90 13.62
CA VAL A 379 3.88 -8.90 14.48
C VAL A 379 4.35 -8.94 15.93
N ARG A 380 3.90 -7.96 16.70
CA ARG A 380 4.24 -7.77 18.11
C ARG A 380 3.03 -8.14 18.96
N ARG A 381 3.28 -8.59 20.18
CA ARG A 381 2.26 -8.86 21.19
C ARG A 381 2.59 -8.04 22.43
N VAL A 382 1.60 -7.32 22.91
CA VAL A 382 1.61 -6.58 24.16
C VAL A 382 0.78 -7.35 25.18
N ASP A 383 1.38 -7.67 26.32
CA ASP A 383 0.63 -8.12 27.49
C ASP A 383 -0.07 -6.91 28.11
N LEU A 384 -1.41 -6.90 28.13
CA LEU A 384 -2.17 -5.77 28.64
C LEU A 384 -2.10 -5.65 30.17
N ALA A 385 -1.77 -6.72 30.89
CA ALA A 385 -1.59 -6.67 32.34
C ALA A 385 -0.22 -6.08 32.69
N SER A 386 0.87 -6.69 32.22
CA SER A 386 2.24 -6.27 32.58
C SER A 386 2.77 -5.11 31.74
N GLY A 387 2.22 -4.89 30.55
CA GLY A 387 2.72 -3.94 29.57
C GLY A 387 3.91 -4.44 28.75
N ALA A 388 4.39 -5.67 28.97
CA ALA A 388 5.52 -6.24 28.26
C ALA A 388 5.22 -6.44 26.77
N VAL A 389 6.22 -6.18 25.92
CA VAL A 389 6.13 -6.35 24.47
C VAL A 389 7.04 -7.50 24.04
N THR A 390 6.54 -8.35 23.14
CA THR A 390 7.28 -9.48 22.57
C THR A 390 7.01 -9.60 21.08
N THR A 391 8.00 -10.00 20.30
CA THR A 391 7.84 -10.32 18.88
C THR A 391 7.34 -11.76 18.70
N VAL A 392 6.25 -11.95 17.94
CA VAL A 392 5.66 -13.27 17.66
C VAL A 392 5.87 -13.74 16.21
N GLY A 393 6.29 -12.85 15.32
CA GLY A 393 6.69 -13.17 13.95
C GLY A 393 7.42 -12.01 13.30
N GLY A 394 8.29 -12.30 12.35
CA GLY A 394 9.17 -11.30 11.73
C GLY A 394 10.42 -11.01 12.57
N ASN A 395 11.37 -10.31 11.95
CA ASN A 395 12.69 -10.07 12.52
C ASN A 395 13.24 -8.66 12.23
N GLY A 396 12.38 -7.71 11.88
CA GLY A 396 12.81 -6.34 11.54
C GLY A 396 13.17 -6.13 10.07
N THR A 397 13.04 -7.14 9.20
CA THR A 397 13.47 -7.04 7.79
C THR A 397 12.47 -7.64 6.81
N GLN A 398 12.20 -6.94 5.70
CA GLN A 398 11.21 -7.31 4.69
C GLN A 398 11.43 -8.71 4.10
N GLY A 399 10.45 -9.59 4.24
CA GLY A 399 10.48 -10.94 3.68
C GLY A 399 10.01 -11.02 2.22
N TYR A 400 10.58 -11.97 1.49
CA TYR A 400 10.13 -12.38 0.15
C TYR A 400 9.65 -13.85 0.15
N ASP A 401 9.15 -14.30 1.30
CA ASP A 401 8.63 -15.65 1.51
C ASP A 401 7.12 -15.66 1.22
N TYR A 402 6.70 -16.52 0.28
CA TYR A 402 5.30 -16.68 -0.13
C TYR A 402 4.67 -17.98 0.36
N GLY A 403 5.44 -18.83 1.07
CA GLY A 403 5.04 -20.16 1.52
C GLY A 403 4.84 -20.31 3.02
N ALA A 404 5.37 -19.38 3.82
CA ALA A 404 5.35 -19.44 5.29
C ALA A 404 5.98 -20.75 5.85
N GLY A 405 5.47 -21.25 6.98
CA GLY A 405 5.85 -22.54 7.57
C GLY A 405 6.95 -22.49 8.62
N LYS A 406 7.59 -21.34 8.85
CA LYS A 406 8.58 -21.12 9.91
C LYS A 406 7.91 -20.54 11.15
N ALA A 407 8.62 -20.56 12.28
CA ALA A 407 8.13 -20.06 13.57
C ALA A 407 8.88 -18.80 14.01
N GLY A 408 8.21 -17.95 14.79
CA GLY A 408 8.79 -16.75 15.40
C GLY A 408 9.60 -15.89 14.43
N ALA A 409 10.80 -15.48 14.87
CA ALA A 409 11.70 -14.63 14.08
C ALA A 409 12.31 -15.32 12.83
N ALA A 410 12.25 -16.65 12.74
CA ALA A 410 12.69 -17.35 11.52
C ALA A 410 11.70 -17.15 10.37
N GLN A 411 10.43 -16.84 10.68
CA GLN A 411 9.46 -16.45 9.67
C GLN A 411 9.63 -14.99 9.31
N ARG A 412 10.14 -14.72 8.11
CA ARG A 412 10.15 -13.38 7.52
C ARG A 412 8.73 -13.03 7.09
N LEU A 413 8.28 -11.82 7.41
CA LEU A 413 6.98 -11.27 7.01
C LEU A 413 7.20 -10.08 6.07
N SER A 414 6.16 -9.62 5.39
CA SER A 414 6.23 -8.50 4.45
C SER A 414 5.05 -7.56 4.66
N SER A 415 5.29 -6.52 5.47
CA SER A 415 4.37 -5.42 5.70
C SER A 415 2.97 -5.91 6.16
N PRO A 416 2.89 -6.56 7.33
CA PRO A 416 1.61 -6.88 7.94
C PRO A 416 0.86 -5.56 8.20
N TRP A 417 -0.39 -5.47 7.76
CA TRP A 417 -1.12 -4.20 7.75
C TRP A 417 -2.33 -4.19 8.68
N ASP A 418 -3.08 -5.30 8.74
CA ASP A 418 -4.20 -5.44 9.68
C ASP A 418 -4.26 -6.83 10.29
N LEU A 419 -4.92 -6.92 11.44
CA LEU A 419 -5.01 -8.13 12.27
C LEU A 419 -6.46 -8.40 12.67
N ALA A 420 -6.88 -9.65 12.61
CA ALA A 420 -8.15 -10.09 13.18
C ALA A 420 -8.00 -11.47 13.82
N ILE A 421 -8.69 -11.71 14.93
CA ILE A 421 -8.77 -13.05 15.51
C ILE A 421 -10.01 -13.73 14.93
N ALA A 422 -9.84 -14.91 14.35
CA ALA A 422 -10.92 -15.65 13.71
C ALA A 422 -10.87 -17.15 14.06
N GLU A 423 -12.03 -17.78 14.05
CA GLU A 423 -12.16 -19.23 14.10
C GLU A 423 -12.10 -19.80 12.68
N LEU A 424 -10.94 -20.34 12.30
CA LEU A 424 -10.76 -21.00 11.02
C LEU A 424 -11.24 -22.46 11.12
N PRO A 425 -11.58 -23.13 10.00
CA PRO A 425 -11.80 -24.58 10.02
C PRO A 425 -10.63 -25.31 10.69
N ALA A 426 -10.89 -26.40 11.41
CA ALA A 426 -9.85 -27.13 12.15
C ALA A 426 -8.65 -27.52 11.27
N ALA A 427 -8.90 -27.92 10.02
CA ALA A 427 -7.85 -28.22 9.03
C ALA A 427 -7.00 -27.00 8.62
N ALA A 428 -7.49 -25.79 8.86
CA ALA A 428 -6.85 -24.51 8.58
C ALA A 428 -6.26 -23.84 9.84
N GLY A 429 -6.32 -24.49 11.01
CA GLY A 429 -5.63 -24.04 12.23
C GLY A 429 -6.53 -23.68 13.42
N GLY A 430 -7.86 -23.78 13.30
CA GLY A 430 -8.77 -23.41 14.39
C GLY A 430 -8.73 -21.92 14.71
N ARG A 431 -8.80 -21.56 16.00
CA ARG A 431 -8.62 -20.18 16.46
C ARG A 431 -7.25 -19.65 16.05
N ALA A 432 -7.22 -18.54 15.31
CA ALA A 432 -5.97 -17.98 14.81
C ALA A 432 -6.00 -16.45 14.78
N LEU A 433 -4.81 -15.86 14.91
CA LEU A 433 -4.54 -14.49 14.49
C LEU A 433 -4.35 -14.49 12.98
N VAL A 434 -5.31 -13.93 12.25
CA VAL A 434 -5.23 -13.70 10.80
C VAL A 434 -4.61 -12.34 10.55
N VAL A 435 -3.69 -12.28 9.60
CA VAL A 435 -2.90 -11.10 9.26
C VAL A 435 -3.09 -10.77 7.80
N ALA A 436 -3.50 -9.54 7.49
CA ALA A 436 -3.48 -9.00 6.15
C ALA A 436 -2.03 -8.65 5.79
N MET A 437 -1.37 -9.54 5.05
CA MET A 437 0.02 -9.40 4.62
C MET A 437 0.06 -8.61 3.31
N ALA A 438 0.05 -7.28 3.44
CA ALA A 438 -0.07 -6.37 2.30
C ALA A 438 1.08 -6.55 1.30
N GLY A 439 2.31 -6.70 1.81
CA GLY A 439 3.53 -6.76 0.99
C GLY A 439 3.71 -8.04 0.18
N THR A 440 3.01 -9.13 0.53
CA THR A 440 2.96 -10.35 -0.32
C THR A 440 1.58 -10.61 -0.89
N HIS A 441 0.61 -9.71 -0.71
CA HIS A 441 -0.75 -9.87 -1.20
C HIS A 441 -1.41 -11.19 -0.76
N GLN A 442 -1.30 -11.49 0.54
CA GLN A 442 -1.80 -12.72 1.15
C GLN A 442 -2.49 -12.44 2.50
N LEU A 443 -3.30 -13.39 2.94
CA LEU A 443 -3.74 -13.50 4.32
C LEU A 443 -2.96 -14.63 4.99
N TRP A 444 -2.27 -14.31 6.07
CA TRP A 444 -1.48 -15.26 6.84
C TRP A 444 -2.19 -15.58 8.14
N ALA A 445 -1.90 -16.73 8.75
CA ALA A 445 -2.45 -17.11 10.04
C ALA A 445 -1.36 -17.60 11.00
N LEU A 446 -1.53 -17.24 12.26
CA LEU A 446 -0.80 -17.78 13.40
C LEU A 446 -1.82 -18.44 14.35
N PRO A 447 -1.82 -19.77 14.49
CA PRO A 447 -2.69 -20.46 15.45
C PRO A 447 -2.53 -19.91 16.88
N LEU A 448 -3.66 -19.79 17.59
CA LEU A 448 -3.73 -19.33 18.98
C LEU A 448 -4.42 -20.37 19.86
N GLY A 449 -3.79 -20.77 20.96
CA GLY A 449 -4.33 -21.64 22.00
C GLY A 449 -4.49 -20.92 23.33
N ALA A 450 -5.34 -21.46 24.22
CA ALA A 450 -5.52 -20.92 25.58
C ALA A 450 -4.23 -20.97 26.43
N ALA A 451 -3.28 -21.83 26.08
CA ALA A 451 -1.96 -21.90 26.72
C ALA A 451 -0.98 -20.80 26.25
N ASP A 452 -1.33 -20.00 25.24
CA ASP A 452 -0.48 -18.95 24.66
C ASP A 452 -0.53 -17.62 25.44
N ALA A 453 -0.94 -17.67 26.70
CA ALA A 453 -0.94 -16.53 27.60
C ALA A 453 0.45 -15.87 27.68
N PRO A 454 0.55 -14.55 27.94
CA PRO A 454 1.83 -13.85 27.95
C PRO A 454 2.91 -14.43 28.85
N THR A 455 2.49 -15.10 29.93
CA THR A 455 3.33 -15.81 30.89
C THR A 455 4.03 -17.06 30.31
N ALA A 456 3.69 -17.50 29.11
CA ALA A 456 4.31 -18.64 28.40
C ALA A 456 4.83 -18.23 26.99
N PRO A 457 5.84 -17.34 26.90
CA PRO A 457 6.31 -16.77 25.62
C PRO A 457 6.90 -17.82 24.65
N ALA A 458 7.34 -18.98 25.14
CA ALA A 458 7.84 -20.06 24.29
C ALA A 458 6.77 -20.71 23.39
N GLY A 459 5.48 -20.60 23.73
CA GLY A 459 4.38 -21.19 22.96
C GLY A 459 4.28 -20.59 21.55
N LEU A 460 3.98 -19.29 21.46
CA LEU A 460 3.83 -18.59 20.18
C LEU A 460 5.13 -18.48 19.37
N ALA A 461 6.28 -18.36 20.03
CA ALA A 461 7.57 -18.30 19.35
C ALA A 461 7.91 -19.61 18.59
N ALA A 462 7.36 -20.75 19.05
CA ALA A 462 7.49 -22.05 18.40
C ALA A 462 6.35 -22.36 17.42
N THR A 463 5.24 -21.60 17.46
CA THR A 463 4.10 -21.77 16.56
C THR A 463 4.49 -21.39 15.13
N ARG A 464 4.16 -22.27 14.18
CA ARG A 464 4.43 -22.06 12.76
C ARG A 464 3.35 -21.18 12.14
N TRP A 465 3.80 -20.24 11.33
CA TRP A 465 2.96 -19.42 10.48
C TRP A 465 2.48 -20.22 9.27
N THR A 466 1.27 -19.92 8.79
CA THR A 466 0.72 -20.49 7.56
C THR A 466 0.21 -19.39 6.63
N VAL A 467 0.26 -19.64 5.33
CA VAL A 467 -0.54 -18.87 4.38
C VAL A 467 -1.97 -19.40 4.47
N PHE A 468 -2.88 -18.58 5.00
CA PHE A 468 -4.28 -18.93 5.10
C PHE A 468 -4.98 -18.79 3.75
N SER A 469 -4.76 -17.67 3.05
CA SER A 469 -5.36 -17.40 1.74
C SER A 469 -4.46 -16.54 0.87
N GLY A 470 -4.41 -16.81 -0.43
CA GLY A 470 -3.65 -15.98 -1.38
C GLY A 470 -2.48 -16.70 -2.04
N THR A 471 -2.37 -16.61 -3.36
CA THR A 471 -1.22 -17.16 -4.11
C THR A 471 0.02 -16.29 -4.06
N GLY A 472 -0.07 -15.07 -3.55
CA GLY A 472 0.99 -14.06 -3.63
C GLY A 472 1.00 -13.21 -4.90
N ARG A 473 0.15 -13.53 -5.88
CA ARG A 473 -0.03 -12.71 -7.08
C ARG A 473 -0.94 -11.54 -6.74
N GLU A 474 -0.52 -10.33 -7.09
CA GLU A 474 -1.34 -9.13 -6.99
C GLU A 474 -2.46 -9.15 -8.05
N ALA A 475 -3.68 -9.53 -7.64
CA ALA A 475 -4.86 -9.60 -8.51
C ALA A 475 -6.16 -9.69 -7.69
N GLN A 476 -7.28 -9.27 -8.27
CA GLN A 476 -8.62 -9.44 -7.69
C GLN A 476 -9.23 -10.77 -8.16
N ARG A 477 -8.68 -11.91 -7.71
CA ARG A 477 -9.19 -13.24 -8.13
C ARG A 477 -9.86 -13.97 -6.98
N ASP A 478 -11.17 -14.13 -7.08
CA ASP A 478 -11.93 -15.01 -6.19
C ASP A 478 -11.70 -16.48 -6.53
N ALA A 479 -11.86 -17.36 -5.55
CA ALA A 479 -11.65 -18.78 -5.72
C ALA A 479 -12.50 -19.64 -4.79
N ARG A 480 -12.72 -20.89 -5.19
CA ARG A 480 -13.43 -21.90 -4.36
C ARG A 480 -12.62 -22.38 -3.16
N THR A 481 -11.33 -22.08 -3.12
CA THR A 481 -10.41 -22.44 -2.04
C THR A 481 -9.58 -21.23 -1.64
N ALA A 482 -9.27 -21.11 -0.35
CA ALA A 482 -8.49 -19.99 0.15
C ALA A 482 -7.11 -19.89 -0.53
N ALA A 483 -6.44 -21.01 -0.78
CA ALA A 483 -5.11 -21.08 -1.39
C ALA A 483 -5.06 -20.54 -2.84
N SER A 484 -6.15 -20.66 -3.61
CA SER A 484 -6.19 -20.22 -5.01
C SER A 484 -6.63 -18.77 -5.20
N THR A 485 -7.07 -18.12 -4.13
CA THR A 485 -7.45 -16.70 -4.13
C THR A 485 -6.24 -15.85 -4.49
N CYS A 486 -6.42 -14.74 -5.18
CA CYS A 486 -5.42 -13.67 -5.26
C CYS A 486 -5.96 -12.44 -4.55
N TRP A 487 -5.08 -11.69 -3.89
CA TRP A 487 -5.39 -10.42 -3.25
C TRP A 487 -4.57 -9.32 -3.91
N ALA A 488 -4.89 -8.07 -3.63
CA ALA A 488 -4.17 -6.90 -4.11
C ALA A 488 -4.02 -5.92 -2.93
N GLN A 489 -2.94 -6.12 -2.18
CA GLN A 489 -2.60 -5.33 -0.99
C GLN A 489 -3.75 -5.29 0.04
N PRO A 490 -4.11 -6.43 0.66
CA PRO A 490 -5.12 -6.46 1.70
C PRO A 490 -4.66 -5.59 2.89
N SER A 491 -5.51 -4.69 3.36
CA SER A 491 -5.14 -3.69 4.39
C SER A 491 -6.13 -3.54 5.53
N GLY A 492 -7.28 -4.22 5.48
CA GLY A 492 -8.30 -4.17 6.52
C GLY A 492 -8.99 -5.51 6.71
N LEU A 493 -9.21 -5.93 7.96
CA LEU A 493 -9.86 -7.20 8.30
C LEU A 493 -11.00 -7.00 9.30
N ALA A 494 -12.11 -7.71 9.11
CA ALA A 494 -13.17 -7.83 10.12
C ALA A 494 -13.88 -9.18 10.04
N VAL A 495 -14.16 -9.80 11.18
CA VAL A 495 -15.00 -11.01 11.22
C VAL A 495 -16.47 -10.59 11.26
N ALA A 496 -17.22 -10.99 10.24
CA ALA A 496 -18.66 -10.82 10.19
C ALA A 496 -19.36 -12.12 10.60
N PRO A 497 -20.34 -12.07 11.53
CA PRO A 497 -21.17 -13.21 11.82
C PRO A 497 -22.01 -13.61 10.59
N PRO A 498 -22.57 -14.83 10.58
CA PRO A 498 -23.62 -15.18 9.62
C PRO A 498 -24.73 -14.12 9.64
N ALA A 499 -25.22 -13.73 8.47
CA ALA A 499 -26.44 -12.91 8.43
C ALA A 499 -27.58 -13.70 9.09
N ALA A 500 -28.35 -13.05 9.97
CA ALA A 500 -29.57 -13.64 10.49
C ALA A 500 -30.50 -13.98 9.31
N ASP A 501 -31.13 -15.17 9.34
CA ASP A 501 -32.09 -15.58 8.30
C ASP A 501 -33.17 -14.50 8.16
N SER A 502 -33.12 -13.73 7.06
CA SER A 502 -34.17 -12.79 6.73
C SER A 502 -35.42 -13.62 6.44
N GLY A 503 -36.32 -13.73 7.41
CA GLY A 503 -37.44 -14.69 7.49
C GLY A 503 -38.39 -14.77 6.29
N GLY A 504 -37.90 -15.32 5.17
CA GLY A 504 -38.65 -15.64 3.98
C GLY A 504 -38.96 -17.14 3.91
N GLY A 505 -40.03 -17.53 4.61
CA GLY A 505 -40.88 -18.69 4.35
C GLY A 505 -40.28 -20.01 3.84
N GLY A 506 -40.21 -21.00 4.73
CA GLY A 506 -40.67 -22.36 4.44
C GLY A 506 -39.61 -23.41 4.08
N GLY A 507 -39.21 -24.20 5.09
CA GLY A 507 -38.69 -25.55 4.87
C GLY A 507 -37.36 -25.87 5.56
N GLY A 508 -37.45 -26.31 6.82
CA GLY A 508 -36.52 -27.24 7.50
C GLY A 508 -35.02 -27.17 7.20
N GLY A 509 -34.29 -26.46 8.07
CA GLY A 509 -32.82 -26.52 8.17
C GLY A 509 -32.30 -25.23 8.80
N GLY A 510 -32.20 -25.19 10.14
CA GLY A 510 -31.74 -23.99 10.84
C GLY A 510 -30.28 -23.64 10.57
N GLY A 511 -30.01 -22.35 10.38
CA GLY A 511 -28.69 -21.73 10.52
C GLY A 511 -28.16 -21.14 9.22
N GLY A 512 -28.06 -19.80 9.17
CA GLY A 512 -27.28 -19.07 8.16
C GLY A 512 -25.88 -19.68 7.98
N GLY A 513 -25.30 -19.47 6.79
CA GLY A 513 -23.98 -20.01 6.42
C GLY A 513 -22.85 -19.65 7.39
N PRO A 514 -21.61 -20.15 7.20
CA PRO A 514 -20.52 -19.87 8.13
C PRO A 514 -20.21 -18.36 8.24
N PRO A 515 -19.62 -17.90 9.36
CA PRO A 515 -19.11 -16.54 9.47
C PRO A 515 -18.12 -16.25 8.34
N SER A 516 -17.91 -14.97 8.04
CA SER A 516 -17.02 -14.53 6.97
C SER A 516 -15.95 -13.59 7.48
N LEU A 517 -14.70 -13.75 7.02
CA LEU A 517 -13.67 -12.74 7.18
C LEU A 517 -13.79 -11.74 6.03
N LEU A 518 -14.20 -10.51 6.34
CA LEU A 518 -14.21 -9.39 5.42
C LEU A 518 -12.79 -8.84 5.25
N VAL A 519 -12.46 -8.46 4.02
CA VAL A 519 -11.15 -7.97 3.61
C VAL A 519 -11.34 -6.70 2.80
N ALA A 520 -10.76 -5.59 3.26
CA ALA A 520 -10.55 -4.40 2.44
C ALA A 520 -9.29 -4.64 1.57
N ASP A 521 -9.51 -4.84 0.27
CA ASP A 521 -8.49 -5.21 -0.72
C ASP A 521 -8.12 -3.95 -1.52
N SER A 522 -7.10 -3.24 -1.04
CA SER A 522 -6.90 -1.81 -1.32
C SER A 522 -6.57 -1.53 -2.78
N GLU A 523 -5.62 -2.27 -3.36
CA GLU A 523 -5.14 -2.02 -4.72
C GLU A 523 -6.13 -2.47 -5.80
N SER A 524 -7.03 -3.41 -5.48
CA SER A 524 -8.18 -3.76 -6.32
C SER A 524 -9.38 -2.83 -6.14
N SER A 525 -9.36 -1.99 -5.08
CA SER A 525 -10.47 -1.11 -4.70
C SER A 525 -11.78 -1.86 -4.51
N SER A 526 -11.71 -2.95 -3.73
CA SER A 526 -12.85 -3.81 -3.45
C SER A 526 -12.94 -4.19 -1.97
N VAL A 527 -14.14 -4.56 -1.53
CA VAL A 527 -14.32 -5.31 -0.28
C VAL A 527 -14.76 -6.72 -0.63
N ARG A 528 -14.07 -7.68 -0.05
CA ARG A 528 -14.17 -9.10 -0.37
C ARG A 528 -14.36 -9.89 0.91
N ALA A 529 -14.79 -11.14 0.79
CA ALA A 529 -15.05 -12.00 1.93
C ALA A 529 -14.45 -13.39 1.70
N VAL A 530 -13.90 -13.98 2.76
CA VAL A 530 -13.57 -15.41 2.85
C VAL A 530 -14.56 -16.06 3.79
N ALA A 531 -15.33 -17.03 3.30
CA ALA A 531 -16.22 -17.81 4.17
C ALA A 531 -15.37 -18.68 5.11
N LEU A 532 -15.60 -18.66 6.42
CA LEU A 532 -14.84 -19.42 7.42
C LEU A 532 -15.42 -20.83 7.63
N GLY A 533 -15.64 -21.54 6.51
CA GLY A 533 -16.19 -22.89 6.50
C GLY A 533 -15.75 -23.67 5.27
N GLY A 534 -15.73 -25.00 5.39
CA GLY A 534 -15.32 -25.90 4.30
C GLY A 534 -13.93 -25.55 3.77
N ALA A 535 -13.81 -25.34 2.45
CA ALA A 535 -12.56 -25.00 1.77
C ALA A 535 -12.17 -23.51 1.84
N CYS A 536 -12.92 -22.70 2.60
CA CYS A 536 -12.76 -21.26 2.72
C CYS A 536 -12.78 -20.51 1.37
N PRO A 537 -13.88 -20.60 0.60
CA PRO A 537 -14.00 -19.87 -0.66
C PRO A 537 -14.02 -18.36 -0.43
N SER A 538 -13.45 -17.61 -1.37
CA SER A 538 -13.50 -16.16 -1.43
C SER A 538 -14.54 -15.67 -2.43
N ARG A 539 -15.08 -14.47 -2.17
CA ARG A 539 -15.97 -13.74 -3.09
C ARG A 539 -15.79 -12.24 -2.94
N THR A 540 -15.90 -11.52 -4.04
CA THR A 540 -16.01 -10.06 -4.05
C THR A 540 -17.42 -9.66 -3.64
N LEU A 541 -17.55 -8.74 -2.67
CA LEU A 541 -18.84 -8.21 -2.22
C LEU A 541 -19.20 -6.97 -3.03
N VAL A 542 -18.26 -6.02 -3.14
CA VAL A 542 -18.43 -4.73 -3.83
C VAL A 542 -17.08 -4.21 -4.35
N GLY A 543 -17.13 -3.37 -5.38
CA GLY A 543 -15.94 -2.73 -5.94
C GLY A 543 -15.15 -3.62 -6.90
N GLY A 544 -14.08 -3.08 -7.45
CA GLY A 544 -13.22 -3.79 -8.40
C GLY A 544 -13.86 -4.08 -9.76
N ASP A 545 -13.22 -4.99 -10.50
CA ASP A 545 -13.65 -5.44 -11.83
C ASP A 545 -14.31 -6.83 -11.76
N ASP A 546 -15.51 -6.98 -12.32
CA ASP A 546 -16.26 -8.24 -12.31
C ASP A 546 -15.78 -9.24 -13.40
N LEU A 547 -14.97 -8.79 -14.36
CA LEU A 547 -14.59 -9.57 -15.55
C LEU A 547 -13.10 -9.94 -15.57
N LEU A 548 -12.23 -8.96 -15.31
CA LEU A 548 -10.78 -9.09 -15.45
C LEU A 548 -10.11 -8.97 -14.09
N ALA A 549 -9.77 -10.11 -13.47
CA ALA A 549 -9.09 -10.16 -12.17
C ALA A 549 -7.75 -9.37 -12.12
N ASP A 550 -7.09 -9.21 -13.28
CA ASP A 550 -5.84 -8.45 -13.40
C ASP A 550 -6.07 -6.93 -13.57
N ASN A 551 -7.33 -6.47 -13.73
CA ASN A 551 -7.65 -5.05 -13.82
C ASN A 551 -7.74 -4.41 -12.42
N LEU A 552 -6.59 -3.93 -11.93
CA LEU A 552 -6.49 -3.20 -10.66
C LEU A 552 -6.79 -1.69 -10.78
N PHE A 553 -7.42 -1.26 -11.88
CA PHE A 553 -7.77 0.15 -12.16
C PHE A 553 -9.29 0.41 -12.15
N ALA A 554 -10.09 -0.55 -11.65
CA ALA A 554 -11.54 -0.43 -11.55
C ALA A 554 -11.98 0.30 -10.26
N PHE A 555 -11.49 1.52 -10.06
CA PHE A 555 -11.78 2.36 -8.89
C PHE A 555 -12.69 3.56 -9.22
N GLY A 556 -13.12 4.28 -8.19
CA GLY A 556 -13.96 5.48 -8.29
C GLY A 556 -14.83 5.66 -7.06
N ASP A 557 -15.87 6.49 -7.15
CA ASP A 557 -16.81 6.77 -6.05
C ASP A 557 -18.25 6.60 -6.53
N VAL A 558 -18.72 5.35 -6.53
CA VAL A 558 -20.05 5.00 -7.02
C VAL A 558 -20.71 4.05 -6.03
N ASP A 559 -21.84 4.47 -5.47
CA ASP A 559 -22.69 3.61 -4.64
C ASP A 559 -23.41 2.59 -5.53
N GLY A 560 -23.62 1.38 -5.03
CA GLY A 560 -24.20 0.32 -5.84
C GLY A 560 -24.04 -1.07 -5.26
N ARG A 561 -24.16 -2.09 -6.13
CA ARG A 561 -24.04 -3.51 -5.77
C ARG A 561 -23.00 -4.22 -6.63
N GLY A 562 -22.26 -5.16 -6.03
CA GLY A 562 -21.20 -5.91 -6.72
C GLY A 562 -20.16 -4.99 -7.38
N GLY A 563 -19.60 -5.40 -8.51
CA GLY A 563 -18.70 -4.58 -9.31
C GLY A 563 -19.37 -3.48 -10.13
N ARG A 564 -20.61 -3.06 -9.82
CA ARG A 564 -21.12 -1.71 -10.21
C ARG A 564 -20.76 -0.64 -9.19
N ALA A 565 -20.55 -1.02 -7.94
CA ALA A 565 -20.03 -0.09 -6.95
C ALA A 565 -18.56 0.24 -7.25
N ARG A 566 -18.12 1.42 -6.87
CA ARG A 566 -16.72 1.83 -6.96
C ARG A 566 -16.28 2.40 -5.61
N LEU A 567 -15.11 1.92 -5.20
CA LEU A 567 -14.33 2.39 -4.07
C LEU A 567 -13.00 2.93 -4.60
N GLN A 568 -12.23 3.61 -3.76
CA GLN A 568 -10.89 4.06 -4.07
C GLN A 568 -9.98 3.77 -2.87
N HIS A 569 -9.13 2.76 -3.03
CA HIS A 569 -8.13 2.34 -2.05
C HIS A 569 -8.69 2.21 -0.60
N PRO A 570 -9.70 1.35 -0.38
CA PRO A 570 -10.31 1.17 0.94
C PRO A 570 -9.32 0.49 1.89
N LEU A 571 -9.03 1.11 3.04
CA LEU A 571 -8.01 0.61 3.96
C LEU A 571 -8.58 -0.15 5.15
N ALA A 572 -9.88 0.00 5.46
CA ALA A 572 -10.47 -0.64 6.63
C ALA A 572 -11.91 -1.08 6.40
N VAL A 573 -12.29 -2.14 7.11
CA VAL A 573 -13.65 -2.64 7.22
C VAL A 573 -13.95 -2.95 8.69
N ALA A 574 -15.17 -2.68 9.15
CA ALA A 574 -15.64 -3.06 10.48
C ALA A 574 -17.05 -3.66 10.38
N ALA A 575 -17.26 -4.86 10.89
CA ALA A 575 -18.56 -5.56 10.81
C ALA A 575 -19.37 -5.39 12.10
N ALA A 576 -20.69 -5.28 11.96
CA ALA A 576 -21.60 -5.40 13.08
C ALA A 576 -21.65 -6.85 13.57
N THR A 577 -21.65 -7.05 14.88
CA THR A 577 -21.65 -8.36 15.54
C THR A 577 -23.05 -8.85 15.90
N ASP A 578 -24.07 -8.01 15.71
CA ASP A 578 -25.48 -8.26 16.02
C ASP A 578 -26.21 -9.15 15.00
N GLY A 579 -25.51 -9.62 13.96
CA GLY A 579 -26.10 -10.44 12.90
C GLY A 579 -26.95 -9.67 11.89
N SER A 580 -26.96 -8.34 11.95
CA SER A 580 -27.70 -7.46 11.01
C SER A 580 -27.23 -7.57 9.56
N GLY A 581 -26.01 -8.09 9.33
CA GLY A 581 -25.37 -8.11 8.02
C GLY A 581 -24.83 -6.74 7.58
N VAL A 582 -24.72 -5.77 8.49
CA VAL A 582 -24.14 -4.45 8.22
C VAL A 582 -22.64 -4.45 8.50
N ALA A 583 -21.87 -3.82 7.61
CA ALA A 583 -20.48 -3.47 7.82
C ALA A 583 -20.22 -2.02 7.38
N TYR A 584 -19.08 -1.48 7.80
CA TYR A 584 -18.61 -0.14 7.47
C TYR A 584 -17.28 -0.24 6.76
N VAL A 585 -17.07 0.58 5.74
CA VAL A 585 -15.86 0.60 4.91
C VAL A 585 -15.26 1.99 4.96
N ALA A 586 -13.98 2.10 5.33
CA ALA A 586 -13.23 3.32 5.14
C ALA A 586 -12.78 3.36 3.68
N ASP A 587 -13.52 4.12 2.87
CA ASP A 587 -13.23 4.32 1.45
C ASP A 587 -12.23 5.48 1.34
N SER A 588 -10.98 5.17 1.69
CA SER A 588 -9.99 6.11 2.21
C SER A 588 -9.71 7.25 1.23
N TYR A 589 -9.49 6.94 -0.05
CA TYR A 589 -9.14 7.96 -1.05
C TYR A 589 -10.35 8.71 -1.58
N ASN A 590 -11.57 8.20 -1.34
CA ASN A 590 -12.80 8.98 -1.50
C ASN A 590 -13.13 9.82 -0.26
N HIS A 591 -12.35 9.71 0.82
CA HIS A 591 -12.49 10.46 2.07
C HIS A 591 -13.84 10.24 2.77
N LYS A 592 -14.34 9.01 2.70
CA LYS A 592 -15.68 8.64 3.21
C LYS A 592 -15.64 7.38 4.07
N VAL A 593 -16.68 7.25 4.89
CA VAL A 593 -17.11 5.96 5.42
C VAL A 593 -18.39 5.54 4.71
N LYS A 594 -18.38 4.35 4.12
CA LYS A 594 -19.52 3.75 3.44
C LYS A 594 -20.14 2.63 4.28
N ARG A 595 -21.46 2.43 4.15
CA ARG A 595 -22.19 1.29 4.74
C ARG A 595 -22.32 0.18 3.71
N LEU A 596 -21.98 -1.04 4.11
CA LEU A 596 -21.98 -2.27 3.32
C LEU A 596 -23.05 -3.23 3.86
N ASP A 597 -23.87 -3.75 2.97
CA ASP A 597 -24.74 -4.91 3.18
C ASP A 597 -23.95 -6.17 2.77
N VAL A 598 -23.52 -6.94 3.77
CA VAL A 598 -22.70 -8.16 3.62
C VAL A 598 -23.48 -9.29 2.95
N GLY A 599 -24.81 -9.34 3.16
CA GLY A 599 -25.68 -10.38 2.60
C GLY A 599 -26.06 -10.09 1.15
N GLY A 600 -26.53 -8.88 0.88
CA GLY A 600 -27.02 -8.44 -0.43
C GLY A 600 -25.96 -7.83 -1.36
N GLY A 601 -24.73 -7.61 -0.88
CA GLY A 601 -23.58 -7.15 -1.69
C GLY A 601 -23.74 -5.72 -2.18
N GLY A 602 -24.30 -4.82 -1.36
CA GLY A 602 -24.51 -3.41 -1.68
C GLY A 602 -23.72 -2.47 -0.78
N VAL A 603 -23.18 -1.39 -1.34
CA VAL A 603 -22.47 -0.35 -0.58
C VAL A 603 -23.00 1.04 -0.94
N ALA A 604 -23.15 1.88 0.09
CA ALA A 604 -23.61 3.25 -0.06
C ALA A 604 -22.82 4.21 0.82
N SER A 605 -22.60 5.44 0.32
CA SER A 605 -22.01 6.53 1.07
C SER A 605 -22.85 6.83 2.30
N TRP A 606 -22.20 6.98 3.47
CA TRP A 606 -22.91 7.22 4.72
C TRP A 606 -22.49 8.54 5.37
N VAL A 607 -21.20 8.70 5.67
CA VAL A 607 -20.64 9.93 6.25
C VAL A 607 -19.34 10.30 5.54
N GLY A 608 -19.01 11.58 5.53
CA GLY A 608 -17.86 12.11 4.81
C GLY A 608 -18.23 12.80 3.50
N GLY A 609 -17.64 13.96 3.26
CA GLY A 609 -17.73 14.69 1.98
C GLY A 609 -16.82 14.09 0.91
N ALA A 610 -16.97 14.56 -0.34
CA ALA A 610 -16.15 14.13 -1.48
C ALA A 610 -14.74 14.77 -1.52
N LYS A 611 -14.37 15.53 -0.48
CA LYS A 611 -13.09 16.26 -0.39
C LYS A 611 -12.48 16.05 0.99
N PRO A 612 -11.14 16.11 1.09
CA PRO A 612 -10.45 16.13 2.37
C PRO A 612 -11.00 17.21 3.31
N GLY A 613 -11.13 16.88 4.61
CA GLY A 613 -11.43 17.87 5.63
C GLY A 613 -11.56 17.25 7.02
N ALA A 614 -11.58 18.10 8.06
CA ALA A 614 -11.66 17.68 9.47
C ALA A 614 -12.96 18.12 10.17
N ALA A 615 -13.94 18.61 9.40
CA ALA A 615 -15.17 19.16 9.98
C ALA A 615 -15.97 18.08 10.72
N ASP A 616 -16.42 18.40 11.94
CA ASP A 616 -17.47 17.64 12.62
C ASP A 616 -18.84 17.97 12.01
N GLY A 617 -19.81 17.07 12.18
CA GLY A 617 -21.14 17.23 11.63
C GLY A 617 -21.78 15.90 11.22
N ALA A 618 -22.93 15.95 10.54
CA ALA A 618 -23.65 14.75 10.13
C ALA A 618 -23.57 14.51 8.61
N GLY A 619 -23.52 13.24 8.23
CA GLY A 619 -23.52 12.82 6.81
C GLY A 619 -22.37 13.44 6.02
N VAL A 620 -22.68 14.06 4.89
CA VAL A 620 -21.69 14.68 3.98
C VAL A 620 -21.09 15.98 4.48
N ARG A 621 -21.61 16.55 5.58
CA ARG A 621 -21.02 17.76 6.20
C ARG A 621 -19.81 17.43 7.06
N ALA A 622 -19.71 16.19 7.53
CA ALA A 622 -18.50 15.71 8.17
C ALA A 622 -17.38 15.57 7.12
N GLY A 623 -16.16 15.93 7.48
CA GLY A 623 -14.97 15.69 6.65
C GLY A 623 -14.16 14.53 7.20
N PHE A 624 -13.50 13.78 6.32
CA PHE A 624 -12.37 12.91 6.65
C PHE A 624 -11.20 13.24 5.72
N TRP A 625 -10.01 12.76 6.03
CA TRP A 625 -8.85 12.84 5.16
C TRP A 625 -8.03 11.54 5.22
N GLU A 626 -8.23 10.70 4.20
CA GLU A 626 -7.65 9.35 4.08
C GLU A 626 -7.80 8.51 5.36
N PRO A 627 -9.04 8.22 5.82
CA PRO A 627 -9.23 7.41 7.02
C PRO A 627 -8.64 6.00 6.83
N GLY A 628 -7.67 5.63 7.67
CA GLY A 628 -6.93 4.37 7.54
C GLY A 628 -7.51 3.20 8.34
N GLY A 629 -8.35 3.46 9.35
CA GLY A 629 -8.79 2.45 10.31
C GLY A 629 -10.21 2.65 10.84
N LEU A 630 -10.88 1.55 11.17
CA LEU A 630 -12.24 1.52 11.73
C LEU A 630 -12.33 0.54 12.90
N ALA A 631 -13.11 0.89 13.92
CA ALA A 631 -13.50 -0.01 14.99
C ALA A 631 -14.92 0.28 15.46
N LEU A 632 -15.79 -0.73 15.44
CA LEU A 632 -17.16 -0.60 15.94
C LEU A 632 -17.17 -0.96 17.43
N SER A 633 -17.85 -0.16 18.26
CA SER A 633 -18.07 -0.48 19.67
C SER A 633 -18.82 -1.82 19.83
N PRO A 634 -18.60 -2.57 20.92
CA PRO A 634 -19.25 -3.87 21.11
C PRO A 634 -20.78 -3.83 21.08
N ASP A 635 -21.38 -2.72 21.48
CA ASP A 635 -22.83 -2.46 21.42
C ASP A 635 -23.34 -1.98 20.04
N GLY A 636 -22.43 -1.76 19.09
CA GLY A 636 -22.74 -1.26 17.76
C GLY A 636 -23.11 0.23 17.68
N ALA A 637 -23.10 0.97 18.79
CA ALA A 637 -23.60 2.34 18.84
C ALA A 637 -22.62 3.39 18.29
N THR A 638 -21.31 3.14 18.38
CA THR A 638 -20.26 4.08 17.97
C THR A 638 -19.24 3.41 17.06
N LEU A 639 -19.03 3.98 15.88
CA LEU A 639 -17.92 3.64 15.01
C LEU A 639 -16.77 4.64 15.23
N TYR A 640 -15.63 4.15 15.68
CA TYR A 640 -14.38 4.90 15.78
C TYR A 640 -13.64 4.85 14.44
N VAL A 641 -13.12 6.00 14.01
CA VAL A 641 -12.39 6.15 12.75
C VAL A 641 -11.02 6.73 13.04
N ALA A 642 -9.96 6.06 12.60
CA ALA A 642 -8.62 6.63 12.55
C ALA A 642 -8.51 7.51 11.30
N ASP A 643 -8.64 8.82 11.49
CA ASP A 643 -8.68 9.83 10.43
C ASP A 643 -7.25 10.35 10.19
N THR A 644 -6.52 9.58 9.40
CA THR A 644 -5.06 9.55 9.38
C THR A 644 -4.45 10.90 9.05
N ASN A 645 -4.80 11.52 7.93
CA ASN A 645 -4.16 12.78 7.53
C ASN A 645 -4.65 13.98 8.35
N ASN A 646 -5.77 13.86 9.06
CA ASN A 646 -6.20 14.86 10.04
C ASN A 646 -5.54 14.68 11.42
N GLY A 647 -4.80 13.59 11.67
CA GLY A 647 -4.17 13.35 12.96
C GLY A 647 -5.19 13.16 14.09
N ALA A 648 -6.34 12.53 13.80
CA ALA A 648 -7.48 12.50 14.71
C ALA A 648 -8.14 11.12 14.82
N ILE A 649 -8.81 10.89 15.96
CA ILE A 649 -9.82 9.83 16.08
C ILE A 649 -11.20 10.48 16.01
N ARG A 650 -12.06 9.96 15.14
CA ARG A 650 -13.45 10.42 14.98
C ARG A 650 -14.41 9.40 15.56
N ARG A 651 -15.49 9.87 16.15
CA ARG A 651 -16.62 9.05 16.62
C ARG A 651 -17.81 9.29 15.72
N VAL A 652 -18.36 8.23 15.16
CA VAL A 652 -19.59 8.25 14.39
C VAL A 652 -20.68 7.54 15.19
N ASP A 653 -21.72 8.26 15.56
CA ASP A 653 -22.94 7.66 16.12
C ASP A 653 -23.66 6.89 15.01
N THR A 654 -23.84 5.58 15.18
CA THR A 654 -24.29 4.69 14.09
C THR A 654 -25.76 4.88 13.73
N ALA A 655 -26.57 5.37 14.67
CA ALA A 655 -27.99 5.65 14.45
C ALA A 655 -28.20 6.94 13.67
N SER A 656 -27.55 8.03 14.07
CA SER A 656 -27.73 9.36 13.50
C SER A 656 -26.77 9.70 12.36
N GLY A 657 -25.62 9.03 12.27
CA GLY A 657 -24.53 9.40 11.36
C GLY A 657 -23.86 10.72 11.73
N SER A 658 -23.97 11.14 12.99
CA SER A 658 -23.26 12.32 13.52
C SER A 658 -21.80 11.98 13.81
N VAL A 659 -20.89 12.79 13.29
CA VAL A 659 -19.44 12.66 13.44
C VAL A 659 -18.94 13.75 14.38
N THR A 660 -18.19 13.33 15.40
CA THR A 660 -17.48 14.22 16.33
C THR A 660 -16.01 13.83 16.43
N THR A 661 -15.15 14.78 16.76
CA THR A 661 -13.74 14.51 17.03
C THR A 661 -13.53 14.13 18.50
N LEU A 662 -12.82 13.02 18.74
CA LEU A 662 -12.35 12.64 20.08
C LEU A 662 -10.96 13.25 20.30
N GLY A 663 -10.86 14.20 21.22
CA GLY A 663 -9.57 14.77 21.61
C GLY A 663 -8.76 13.74 22.40
N VAL A 664 -7.60 13.33 21.89
CA VAL A 664 -6.71 12.41 22.60
C VAL A 664 -5.71 13.19 23.46
N GLY A 665 -5.91 13.13 24.78
CA GLY A 665 -5.17 13.87 25.80
C GLY A 665 -4.20 13.02 26.63
N GLY A 666 -3.53 13.62 27.61
CA GLY A 666 -2.74 12.90 28.62
C GLY A 666 -1.41 12.28 28.15
N ILE A 667 -1.14 12.23 26.84
CA ILE A 667 0.02 11.51 26.27
C ILE A 667 1.36 12.04 26.80
N GLY A 668 1.54 13.36 26.84
CA GLY A 668 2.81 13.97 27.27
C GLY A 668 3.18 13.63 28.72
N ALA A 669 2.18 13.47 29.59
CA ALA A 669 2.40 13.13 31.00
C ALA A 669 2.84 11.67 31.19
N LEU A 670 2.49 10.78 30.26
CA LEU A 670 2.90 9.37 30.27
C LEU A 670 4.28 9.13 29.65
N LEU A 671 4.79 10.11 28.87
CA LEU A 671 6.09 10.04 28.21
C LEU A 671 7.21 10.67 29.04
N ALA A 672 6.86 11.63 29.90
CA ALA A 672 7.76 12.21 30.90
C ALA A 672 7.96 11.22 32.05
#